data_AF-A0A445FG92-F1
#
_entry.id   AF-A0A445FG92-F1
#
_cell.length_a   1.000
_cell.length_b   1.000
_cell.length_c   1.000
_cell.angle_alpha   90.00
_cell.angle_beta   90.00
_cell.angle_gamma   90.00
#
_symmetry.space_group_name_H-M   'P 1'
#
loop_
_entity.id
_entity.type
_entity.pdbx_description
1 polymer ?
#
loop_
_entity_poly.entity_id
_entity_poly.type
_entity_poly.pdbx_seq_one_letter_code
_entity_poly.pdbx_strand_id
1 'polypeptide(L)'
;MAVGKEDVEIVKARIDKRDYRRVVLRNSLQVLLISDPDTDKCAASMDVGVGYFSDPAGLEGLAHFLEHMLFYASEKYPVEDSYSKYITEHGGSTNAFTSSEHTNYFFDVNTDGFEEALDRFAQFFNKPLMSADATMREIKAVDSENQKNLLSDAWRMNQLQKHLSDEDHPYHKFSTGNWDTLEVRPKAKGLDTRNELLKFYEENYSANLMHLVIYTNESLDKIQNLVEEKFQDIRNINKSCFRAHVQPCKSEHLQILVKTVPIKQGHKLRIVWPVTPEIHHYTEGPCRYLGHLIGHEGEGSLYYILKKLGWATRLYAGESDWSLDFSFFKVVIDLTDAGHEHIQDIIGLLFKYIELLQRSGVCKWIFEELSAVCETKFHYQDKIRPSDYVVDIASNMQFYPVKGWLTGSSLPSKFSPSVIQMVLDQLSPDNVRIFWESKKFEGLTDKVEPWYGTAYSLEKITGSAIQGWVLSAPDENMHLPAPNKFIPTDLSLKVVQEKEKFPVLLSRSTYSALWYKPDTLFSTPKAYVKIDFNCPYSGNSPEAKVLTHIFTELLMDYLNEYAYYAQVAGLYYSISHTDGGFEVTLRGYNHKLRILLETIVEKIATFEVKTDRFSVIKEMVTKEYQNFKYQQPYQQAMYYCSLILQDQTWPWIEQLDVLPALQVEDLAKFVPAMLSRTFLEFYIAGNIESHEAPSMVKHIEDVLFNCSKPLCKPLFSSQHLANRVVKLESGMNYFYPSECLNPENENSALVHYIQVGRDDFKLNVKLQLFALVAKQPTFHQLRSVEQLGYITVLMQRNYCGIHGLQFIIQSTVKSPGNIEQRVEAFLQMFETKLLEMTVDEFKSNVNALIDVKLEKHKNLWEESSFFWQEINYGTLRFDRKDYEIEALRQLTLQELIDFFNEYVKVGAPRKKTLSVRVHGNRHSSEYKAEVSEPHLAKIDNICTFRRSQSLYGSFKGLSGQMKL
;
A
#
# COMPACT_ATOMS: atom_id res chain seq x y z
N MET A 1 1.48 4.10 -38.61
CA MET A 1 1.80 5.49 -38.18
C MET A 1 3.07 5.92 -38.90
N ALA A 2 3.17 7.19 -39.30
CA ALA A 2 4.34 7.68 -40.04
C ALA A 2 5.58 7.68 -39.13
N VAL A 3 6.72 7.23 -39.66
CA VAL A 3 8.02 7.32 -39.00
C VAL A 3 8.44 8.79 -38.97
N GLY A 4 8.61 9.38 -37.78
CA GLY A 4 9.05 10.76 -37.65
C GLY A 4 8.54 11.46 -36.38
N LYS A 5 9.17 12.59 -36.05
CA LYS A 5 8.75 13.52 -34.99
C LYS A 5 7.41 14.15 -35.41
N GLU A 6 6.30 13.69 -34.84
CA GLU A 6 5.07 14.50 -34.83
C GLU A 6 5.14 15.40 -33.60
N ASP A 7 5.20 16.72 -33.80
CA ASP A 7 5.10 17.72 -32.74
C ASP A 7 3.66 17.74 -32.19
N VAL A 8 3.35 16.75 -31.35
CA VAL A 8 2.13 16.72 -30.55
C VAL A 8 2.47 17.23 -29.15
N GLU A 9 1.85 18.35 -28.77
CA GLU A 9 2.06 18.96 -27.46
C GLU A 9 1.57 18.03 -26.33
N ILE A 10 2.48 17.68 -25.41
CA ILE A 10 2.18 16.91 -24.20
C ILE A 10 1.61 17.86 -23.14
N VAL A 11 0.37 17.61 -22.71
CA VAL A 11 -0.30 18.41 -21.67
C VAL A 11 0.37 18.15 -20.33
N LYS A 12 1.02 19.17 -19.75
CA LYS A 12 1.69 19.08 -18.45
C LYS A 12 1.07 19.97 -17.37
N ALA A 13 1.34 19.64 -16.11
CA ALA A 13 0.90 20.44 -14.97
C ALA A 13 1.62 21.80 -14.91
N ARG A 14 0.99 22.81 -14.29
CA ARG A 14 1.57 24.17 -14.20
C ARG A 14 2.90 24.21 -13.45
N ILE A 15 3.05 23.36 -12.45
CA ILE A 15 4.28 23.25 -11.64
C ILE A 15 5.31 22.27 -12.25
N ASP A 16 4.97 21.64 -13.38
CA ASP A 16 5.83 20.64 -13.99
C ASP A 16 6.95 21.28 -14.83
N LYS A 17 8.17 21.23 -14.28
CA LYS A 17 9.39 21.75 -14.89
C LYS A 17 10.06 20.78 -15.86
N ARG A 18 9.55 19.54 -15.99
CA ARG A 18 10.14 18.51 -16.84
C ARG A 18 9.86 18.81 -18.31
N ASP A 19 10.76 18.30 -19.16
CA ASP A 19 10.63 18.34 -20.60
C ASP A 19 10.23 16.98 -21.14
N TYR A 20 9.39 16.97 -22.17
CA TYR A 20 8.79 15.76 -22.72
C TYR A 20 9.00 15.70 -24.23
N ARG A 21 9.23 14.50 -24.77
CA ARG A 21 9.27 14.27 -26.22
C ARG A 21 8.67 12.91 -26.57
N ARG A 22 7.71 12.90 -27.48
CA ARG A 22 7.23 11.67 -28.13
C ARG A 22 8.16 11.27 -29.26
N VAL A 23 8.53 10.00 -29.32
CA VAL A 23 9.30 9.38 -30.40
C VAL A 23 8.59 8.11 -30.84
N VAL A 24 8.60 7.82 -32.14
CA VAL A 24 8.18 6.53 -32.69
C VAL A 24 9.35 5.95 -33.45
N LEU A 25 9.87 4.81 -33.00
CA LEU A 25 11.02 4.15 -33.63
C LEU A 25 10.63 3.48 -34.96
N ARG A 26 11.62 3.09 -35.77
CA ARG A 26 11.35 2.45 -37.09
C ARG A 26 10.64 1.10 -36.95
N ASN A 27 10.76 0.43 -35.80
CA ASN A 27 10.06 -0.81 -35.48
C ASN A 27 8.66 -0.59 -34.91
N SER A 28 8.14 0.65 -34.95
CA SER A 28 6.81 1.05 -34.42
C SER A 28 6.69 1.09 -32.90
N LEU A 29 7.78 0.93 -32.14
CA LEU A 29 7.79 1.18 -30.70
C LEU A 29 7.46 2.66 -30.44
N GLN A 30 6.44 2.91 -29.62
CA GLN A 30 6.10 4.26 -29.15
C GLN A 30 6.86 4.57 -27.87
N VAL A 31 7.46 5.75 -27.80
CA VAL A 31 8.31 6.15 -26.69
C VAL A 31 7.96 7.55 -26.21
N LEU A 32 7.87 7.73 -24.88
CA LEU A 32 7.88 9.04 -24.24
C LEU A 32 9.20 9.24 -23.48
N LEU A 33 9.93 10.29 -23.86
CA LEU A 33 11.16 10.71 -23.19
C LEU A 33 10.82 11.83 -22.20
N ILE A 34 11.34 11.72 -20.98
CA ILE A 34 11.16 12.66 -19.89
C ILE A 34 12.55 13.10 -19.40
N SER A 35 12.83 14.39 -19.52
CA SER A 35 14.06 15.02 -19.03
C SER A 35 13.74 15.83 -17.76
N ASP A 36 14.31 15.41 -16.65
CA ASP A 36 14.28 16.08 -15.34
C ASP A 36 15.72 16.31 -14.85
N PRO A 37 16.36 17.44 -15.19
CA PRO A 37 17.74 17.72 -14.80
C PRO A 37 18.00 17.68 -13.28
N ASP A 38 16.96 17.80 -12.46
CA ASP A 38 17.03 17.82 -10.99
C ASP A 38 16.83 16.43 -10.35
N THR A 39 16.59 15.38 -11.14
CA THR A 39 16.33 14.03 -10.61
C THR A 39 17.59 13.36 -10.06
N ASP A 40 17.44 12.72 -8.91
CA ASP A 40 18.50 11.92 -8.28
C ASP A 40 18.45 10.45 -8.77
N LYS A 41 17.33 10.03 -9.36
CA LYS A 41 17.15 8.69 -9.95
C LYS A 41 16.58 8.76 -11.36
N CYS A 42 17.07 7.88 -12.21
CA CYS A 42 16.49 7.61 -13.51
C CYS A 42 15.57 6.40 -13.43
N ALA A 43 14.59 6.32 -14.32
CA ALA A 43 13.66 5.21 -14.39
C ALA A 43 13.26 4.91 -15.82
N ALA A 44 12.84 3.68 -16.06
CA ALA A 44 12.22 3.27 -17.30
C ALA A 44 11.08 2.29 -17.03
N SER A 45 10.06 2.33 -17.87
CA SER A 45 8.98 1.34 -17.90
C SER A 45 8.66 0.97 -19.34
N MET A 46 8.54 -0.33 -19.59
CA MET A 46 8.03 -0.90 -20.84
C MET A 46 6.71 -1.58 -20.54
N ASP A 47 5.66 -1.11 -21.20
CA ASP A 47 4.35 -1.74 -21.18
C ASP A 47 4.12 -2.49 -22.51
N VAL A 48 3.84 -3.79 -22.41
CA VAL A 48 3.56 -4.66 -23.55
C VAL A 48 2.06 -4.91 -23.58
N GLY A 49 1.37 -4.59 -24.68
CA GLY A 49 -0.08 -4.77 -24.87
C GLY A 49 -0.53 -6.23 -25.05
N VAL A 50 -0.04 -7.10 -24.17
CA VAL A 50 -0.34 -8.54 -24.06
C VAL A 50 -0.43 -8.87 -22.56
N GLY A 51 -1.57 -9.43 -22.13
CA GLY A 51 -1.77 -9.89 -20.75
C GLY A 51 -2.42 -11.27 -20.71
N TYR A 52 -2.96 -11.68 -19.55
CA TYR A 52 -3.48 -13.04 -19.35
C TYR A 52 -4.71 -13.38 -20.23
N PHE A 53 -5.38 -12.39 -20.84
CA PHE A 53 -6.43 -12.68 -21.85
C PHE A 53 -5.86 -13.46 -23.05
N SER A 54 -4.58 -13.27 -23.34
CA SER A 54 -3.87 -13.98 -24.41
C SER A 54 -3.38 -15.38 -24.02
N ASP A 55 -3.52 -15.79 -22.75
CA ASP A 55 -3.06 -17.11 -22.30
C ASP A 55 -3.68 -18.22 -23.16
N PRO A 56 -2.88 -19.19 -23.66
CA PRO A 56 -3.43 -20.32 -24.40
C PRO A 56 -4.36 -21.16 -23.52
N ALA A 57 -5.38 -21.77 -24.13
CA ALA A 57 -6.32 -22.61 -23.40
C ALA A 57 -5.61 -23.81 -22.72
N GLY A 58 -5.79 -23.96 -21.40
CA GLY A 58 -5.13 -25.00 -20.62
C GLY A 58 -3.69 -24.67 -20.22
N LEU A 59 -3.22 -23.44 -20.44
CA LEU A 59 -1.95 -22.86 -19.97
C LEU A 59 -2.23 -21.56 -19.22
N GLU A 60 -3.23 -21.56 -18.34
CA GLU A 60 -3.62 -20.41 -17.53
C GLU A 60 -2.44 -19.93 -16.66
N GLY A 61 -2.12 -18.64 -16.76
CA GLY A 61 -0.98 -17.99 -16.11
C GLY A 61 0.30 -17.91 -16.95
N LEU A 62 0.27 -18.27 -18.24
CA LEU A 62 1.48 -18.26 -19.08
C LEU A 62 2.05 -16.85 -19.30
N ALA A 63 1.20 -15.82 -19.46
CA ALA A 63 1.66 -14.42 -19.55
C ALA A 63 2.34 -13.96 -18.26
N HIS A 64 1.75 -14.28 -17.11
CA HIS A 64 2.35 -13.99 -15.80
C HIS A 64 3.66 -14.78 -15.60
N PHE A 65 3.71 -16.02 -16.07
CA PHE A 65 4.94 -16.80 -16.02
C PHE A 65 6.04 -16.23 -16.93
N LEU A 66 5.69 -15.73 -18.12
CA LEU A 66 6.62 -15.04 -19.01
C LEU A 66 7.19 -13.79 -18.34
N GLU A 67 6.37 -13.02 -17.63
CA GLU A 67 6.82 -11.88 -16.84
C GLU A 67 8.00 -12.24 -15.94
N HIS A 68 7.86 -13.27 -15.12
CA HIS A 68 8.92 -13.74 -14.22
C HIS A 68 10.19 -14.15 -14.99
N MET A 69 10.02 -14.88 -16.10
CA MET A 69 11.13 -15.44 -16.86
C MET A 69 12.00 -14.38 -17.55
N LEU A 70 11.47 -13.19 -17.85
CA LEU A 70 12.27 -12.13 -18.48
C LEU A 70 13.31 -11.50 -17.53
N PHE A 71 13.18 -11.66 -16.21
CA PHE A 71 14.15 -11.12 -15.24
C PHE A 71 15.46 -11.90 -15.15
N TYR A 72 15.50 -13.13 -15.65
CA TYR A 72 16.61 -14.04 -15.42
C TYR A 72 17.81 -13.74 -16.31
N ALA A 73 17.73 -14.06 -17.60
CA ALA A 73 18.91 -14.01 -18.46
C ALA A 73 18.56 -13.56 -19.87
N SER A 74 19.58 -13.11 -20.59
CA SER A 74 19.51 -12.77 -22.02
C SER A 74 20.80 -13.20 -22.72
N GLU A 75 20.81 -13.21 -24.05
CA GLU A 75 22.01 -13.59 -24.83
C GLU A 75 23.22 -12.72 -24.47
N LYS A 76 22.99 -11.41 -24.27
CA LYS A 76 24.04 -10.43 -23.91
C LYS A 76 24.42 -10.49 -22.42
N TYR A 77 23.46 -10.80 -21.55
CA TYR A 77 23.67 -10.95 -20.10
C TYR A 77 23.19 -12.33 -19.63
N PRO A 78 24.01 -13.39 -19.82
CA PRO A 78 23.57 -14.78 -19.59
C PRO A 78 23.54 -15.20 -18.12
N VAL A 79 24.04 -14.35 -17.21
CA VAL A 79 24.04 -14.62 -15.77
C VAL A 79 22.66 -14.28 -15.18
N GLU A 80 22.01 -15.27 -14.56
CA GLU A 80 20.60 -15.24 -14.13
C GLU A 80 20.18 -14.09 -13.21
N ASP A 81 21.09 -13.51 -12.45
CA ASP A 81 20.78 -12.42 -11.53
C ASP A 81 21.41 -11.09 -11.96
N SER A 82 22.04 -11.02 -13.14
CA SER A 82 22.83 -9.87 -13.60
C SER A 82 22.04 -8.57 -13.56
N TYR A 83 20.78 -8.59 -13.98
CA TYR A 83 19.91 -7.42 -13.97
C TYR A 83 19.56 -6.98 -12.55
N SER A 84 18.95 -7.86 -11.75
CA SER A 84 18.53 -7.54 -10.38
C SER A 84 19.70 -7.11 -9.48
N LYS A 85 20.87 -7.76 -9.66
CA LYS A 85 22.12 -7.42 -8.98
C LYS A 85 22.58 -6.02 -9.36
N TYR A 86 22.69 -5.72 -10.65
CA TYR A 86 23.13 -4.40 -11.13
C TYR A 86 22.22 -3.28 -10.61
N ILE A 87 20.90 -3.45 -10.70
CA ILE A 87 19.92 -2.48 -10.19
C ILE A 87 20.14 -2.22 -8.69
N THR A 88 20.30 -3.28 -7.89
CA THR A 88 20.49 -3.16 -6.43
C THR A 88 21.81 -2.47 -6.08
N GLU A 89 22.89 -2.83 -6.77
CA GLU A 89 24.24 -2.27 -6.55
C GLU A 89 24.35 -0.79 -6.93
N HIS A 90 23.44 -0.29 -7.77
CA HIS A 90 23.37 1.11 -8.19
C HIS A 90 22.16 1.85 -7.57
N GLY A 91 21.79 1.47 -6.34
CA GLY A 91 20.80 2.18 -5.53
C GLY A 91 19.35 2.08 -6.04
N GLY A 92 19.08 1.18 -6.97
CA GLY A 92 17.81 1.04 -7.68
C GLY A 92 16.87 -0.03 -7.12
N SER A 93 15.72 -0.13 -7.78
CA SER A 93 14.70 -1.17 -7.57
C SER A 93 14.02 -1.53 -8.89
N THR A 94 13.48 -2.74 -8.98
CA THR A 94 12.80 -3.23 -10.19
C THR A 94 11.61 -4.10 -9.81
N ASN A 95 10.60 -4.13 -10.67
CA ASN A 95 9.44 -5.00 -10.55
C ASN A 95 8.69 -5.11 -11.89
N ALA A 96 7.66 -5.94 -11.93
CA ALA A 96 6.71 -6.03 -13.02
C ALA A 96 5.31 -6.41 -12.51
N PHE A 97 4.31 -6.35 -13.40
CA PHE A 97 3.01 -6.97 -13.17
C PHE A 97 2.32 -7.34 -14.49
N THR A 98 1.49 -8.39 -14.44
CA THR A 98 0.66 -8.85 -15.55
C THR A 98 -0.81 -8.60 -15.25
N SER A 99 -1.47 -7.86 -16.15
CA SER A 99 -2.90 -7.54 -16.12
C SER A 99 -3.67 -8.35 -17.18
N SER A 100 -4.95 -8.04 -17.41
CA SER A 100 -5.80 -8.66 -18.42
C SER A 100 -5.25 -8.49 -19.84
N GLU A 101 -4.92 -7.27 -20.22
CA GLU A 101 -4.58 -6.90 -21.60
C GLU A 101 -3.12 -6.47 -21.79
N HIS A 102 -2.34 -6.34 -20.72
CA HIS A 102 -0.97 -5.85 -20.78
C HIS A 102 -0.08 -6.37 -19.64
N THR A 103 1.24 -6.33 -19.86
CA THR A 103 2.28 -6.63 -18.87
C THR A 103 3.28 -5.49 -18.83
N ASN A 104 3.54 -4.96 -17.64
CA ASN A 104 4.40 -3.79 -17.42
C ASN A 104 5.67 -4.19 -16.67
N TYR A 105 6.83 -3.81 -17.19
CA TYR A 105 8.14 -4.03 -16.57
C TYR A 105 8.80 -2.68 -16.28
N PHE A 106 9.43 -2.51 -15.12
CA PHE A 106 10.01 -1.22 -14.77
C PHE A 106 11.16 -1.32 -13.77
N PHE A 107 11.96 -0.26 -13.75
CA PHE A 107 13.00 -0.05 -12.75
C PHE A 107 13.28 1.43 -12.50
N ASP A 108 13.92 1.70 -11.36
CA ASP A 108 14.70 2.90 -11.11
C ASP A 108 16.14 2.56 -10.71
N VAL A 109 17.05 3.52 -10.89
CA VAL A 109 18.47 3.41 -10.57
C VAL A 109 19.07 4.81 -10.40
N ASN A 110 20.21 4.91 -9.72
CA ASN A 110 20.98 6.15 -9.66
C ASN A 110 21.41 6.60 -11.08
N THR A 111 21.63 7.90 -11.26
CA THR A 111 21.84 8.52 -12.58
C THR A 111 23.05 7.99 -13.34
N ASP A 112 24.12 7.61 -12.63
CA ASP A 112 25.36 7.08 -13.17
C ASP A 112 25.22 5.64 -13.72
N GLY A 113 24.36 4.82 -13.12
CA GLY A 113 24.08 3.44 -13.54
C GLY A 113 23.01 3.31 -14.63
N PHE A 114 22.38 4.41 -15.06
CA PHE A 114 21.17 4.33 -15.89
C PHE A 114 21.38 3.67 -17.25
N GLU A 115 22.44 4.02 -17.97
CA GLU A 115 22.65 3.56 -19.34
C GLU A 115 22.82 2.03 -19.43
N GLU A 116 23.59 1.45 -18.50
CA GLU A 116 23.82 0.01 -18.43
C GLU A 116 22.60 -0.76 -17.89
N ALA A 117 21.86 -0.15 -16.96
CA ALA A 117 20.59 -0.70 -16.49
C ALA A 117 19.57 -0.76 -17.64
N LEU A 118 19.51 0.29 -18.45
CA LEU A 118 18.64 0.36 -19.62
C LEU A 118 19.04 -0.65 -20.70
N ASP A 119 20.34 -0.88 -20.90
CA ASP A 119 20.84 -1.88 -21.85
C ASP A 119 20.46 -3.30 -21.43
N ARG A 120 20.59 -3.64 -20.15
CA ARG A 120 20.11 -4.94 -19.61
C ARG A 120 18.59 -5.08 -19.75
N PHE A 121 17.85 -4.04 -19.41
CA PHE A 121 16.40 -4.02 -19.51
C PHE A 121 15.91 -4.22 -20.96
N ALA A 122 16.57 -3.59 -21.94
CA ALA A 122 16.25 -3.76 -23.35
C ALA A 122 16.36 -5.23 -23.81
N GLN A 123 17.25 -6.02 -23.20
CA GLN A 123 17.45 -7.42 -23.58
C GLN A 123 16.27 -8.34 -23.26
N PHE A 124 15.37 -7.91 -22.36
CA PHE A 124 14.11 -8.64 -22.08
C PHE A 124 13.26 -8.74 -23.35
N PHE A 125 13.35 -7.73 -24.21
CA PHE A 125 12.53 -7.56 -25.42
C PHE A 125 13.30 -7.85 -26.72
N ASN A 126 14.63 -7.93 -26.67
CA ASN A 126 15.47 -8.29 -27.81
C ASN A 126 15.71 -9.80 -27.89
N LYS A 127 16.37 -10.37 -26.87
CA LYS A 127 16.87 -11.75 -26.89
C LYS A 127 16.93 -12.36 -25.48
N PRO A 128 15.79 -12.58 -24.81
CA PRO A 128 15.76 -13.23 -23.51
C PRO A 128 16.14 -14.72 -23.61
N LEU A 129 16.73 -15.24 -22.53
CA LEU A 129 17.05 -16.66 -22.38
C LEU A 129 16.14 -17.27 -21.32
N MET A 130 15.35 -18.26 -21.73
CA MET A 130 14.50 -19.04 -20.84
C MET A 130 15.10 -20.44 -20.71
N SER A 131 15.99 -20.64 -19.73
CA SER A 131 16.65 -21.94 -19.51
C SER A 131 15.66 -22.95 -18.92
N ALA A 132 15.85 -24.25 -19.20
CA ALA A 132 14.97 -25.29 -18.67
C ALA A 132 15.00 -25.38 -17.14
N ASP A 133 16.18 -25.16 -16.54
CA ASP A 133 16.35 -25.17 -15.08
C ASP A 133 15.62 -23.99 -14.41
N ALA A 134 15.82 -22.77 -14.92
CA ALA A 134 15.14 -21.58 -14.41
C ALA A 134 13.61 -21.70 -14.55
N THR A 135 13.13 -22.23 -15.68
CA THR A 135 11.69 -22.47 -15.93
C THR A 135 11.07 -23.29 -14.80
N MET A 136 11.68 -24.43 -14.46
CA MET A 136 11.16 -25.32 -13.41
C MET A 136 11.20 -24.69 -12.01
N ARG A 137 12.27 -23.94 -11.69
CA ARG A 137 12.37 -23.21 -10.41
C ARG A 137 11.29 -22.13 -10.31
N GLU A 138 11.04 -21.43 -11.40
CA GLU A 138 10.15 -20.26 -11.40
C GLU A 138 8.66 -20.65 -11.46
N ILE A 139 8.30 -21.82 -12.01
CA ILE A 139 6.94 -22.38 -11.84
C ILE A 139 6.61 -22.57 -10.34
N LYS A 140 7.58 -23.02 -9.52
CA LYS A 140 7.40 -23.14 -8.06
C LYS A 140 7.23 -21.78 -7.40
N ALA A 141 7.87 -20.75 -7.96
CA ALA A 141 7.76 -19.40 -7.46
C ALA A 141 6.34 -18.85 -7.66
N VAL A 142 5.77 -19.04 -8.86
CA VAL A 142 4.37 -18.72 -9.19
C VAL A 142 3.39 -19.54 -8.35
N ASP A 143 3.66 -20.83 -8.13
CA ASP A 143 2.81 -21.67 -7.27
C ASP A 143 2.78 -21.16 -5.81
N SER A 144 3.94 -20.78 -5.26
CA SER A 144 4.01 -20.19 -3.91
C SER A 144 3.26 -18.85 -3.83
N GLU A 145 3.24 -18.07 -4.91
CA GLU A 145 2.42 -16.86 -4.98
C GLU A 145 0.92 -17.18 -4.97
N ASN A 146 0.49 -18.17 -5.76
CA ASN A 146 -0.91 -18.61 -5.75
C ASN A 146 -1.32 -19.13 -4.37
N GLN A 147 -0.46 -19.93 -3.71
CA GLN A 147 -0.69 -20.44 -2.35
C GLN A 147 -0.91 -19.31 -1.33
N LYS A 148 -0.15 -18.21 -1.42
CA LYS A 148 -0.38 -17.00 -0.60
C LYS A 148 -1.78 -16.42 -0.82
N ASN A 149 -2.28 -16.45 -2.06
CA ASN A 149 -3.55 -15.85 -2.47
C ASN A 149 -4.78 -16.71 -2.11
N LEU A 150 -4.64 -18.02 -1.88
CA LEU A 150 -5.76 -18.96 -1.62
C LEU A 150 -6.69 -18.51 -0.48
N LEU A 151 -6.12 -17.91 0.56
CA LEU A 151 -6.83 -17.45 1.76
C LEU A 151 -7.15 -15.95 1.76
N SER A 152 -7.01 -15.28 0.61
CA SER A 152 -7.34 -13.86 0.45
C SER A 152 -8.74 -13.68 -0.14
N ASP A 153 -9.65 -13.12 0.66
CA ASP A 153 -11.03 -12.82 0.23
C ASP A 153 -11.10 -11.96 -1.05
N ALA A 154 -10.13 -11.06 -1.24
CA ALA A 154 -10.08 -10.23 -2.44
C ALA A 154 -9.83 -11.07 -3.71
N TRP A 155 -8.86 -12.00 -3.67
CA TRP A 155 -8.53 -12.89 -4.79
C TRP A 155 -9.65 -13.91 -5.03
N ARG A 156 -10.17 -14.51 -3.96
CA ARG A 156 -11.32 -15.44 -4.00
C ARG A 156 -12.53 -14.82 -4.68
N MET A 157 -12.87 -13.59 -4.31
CA MET A 157 -14.00 -12.87 -4.88
C MET A 157 -13.78 -12.46 -6.33
N ASN A 158 -12.57 -11.99 -6.67
CA ASN A 158 -12.24 -11.64 -8.05
C ASN A 158 -12.35 -12.86 -8.96
N GLN A 159 -11.79 -14.01 -8.56
CA GLN A 159 -11.90 -15.24 -9.34
C GLN A 159 -13.33 -15.79 -9.39
N LEU A 160 -14.11 -15.68 -8.31
CA LEU A 160 -15.54 -16.07 -8.33
C LEU A 160 -16.36 -15.22 -9.32
N GLN A 161 -16.12 -13.90 -9.37
CA GLN A 161 -16.80 -13.02 -10.32
C GLN A 161 -16.49 -13.38 -11.78
N LYS A 162 -15.22 -13.75 -12.06
CA LYS A 162 -14.75 -14.27 -13.37
C LYS A 162 -15.38 -15.62 -13.70
N HIS A 163 -15.37 -16.54 -12.74
CA HIS A 163 -15.94 -17.88 -12.90
C HIS A 163 -17.44 -17.86 -13.22
N LEU A 164 -18.16 -16.84 -12.76
CA LEU A 164 -19.59 -16.62 -13.05
C LEU A 164 -19.82 -15.72 -14.28
N SER A 165 -18.89 -15.73 -15.23
CA SER A 165 -19.00 -15.12 -16.55
C SER A 165 -18.90 -16.20 -17.64
N ASP A 166 -19.17 -15.83 -18.88
CA ASP A 166 -19.15 -16.72 -20.04
C ASP A 166 -17.83 -17.51 -20.14
N GLU A 167 -17.91 -18.85 -20.15
CA GLU A 167 -16.73 -19.74 -20.10
C GLU A 167 -15.80 -19.56 -21.30
N ASP A 168 -16.35 -19.19 -22.45
CA ASP A 168 -15.59 -18.93 -23.67
C ASP A 168 -14.89 -17.56 -23.66
N HIS A 169 -15.27 -16.67 -22.73
CA HIS A 169 -14.73 -15.32 -22.66
C HIS A 169 -13.38 -15.28 -21.90
N PRO A 170 -12.36 -14.55 -22.39
CA PRO A 170 -11.04 -14.46 -21.73
C PRO A 170 -11.07 -14.02 -20.27
N TYR A 171 -12.06 -13.20 -19.88
CA TYR A 171 -12.29 -12.78 -18.50
C TYR A 171 -12.52 -13.95 -17.53
N HIS A 172 -13.06 -15.10 -18.00
CA HIS A 172 -13.28 -16.29 -17.17
C HIS A 172 -11.97 -16.93 -16.69
N LYS A 173 -10.87 -16.73 -17.42
CA LYS A 173 -9.59 -17.41 -17.18
C LYS A 173 -9.01 -17.15 -15.79
N PHE A 174 -8.27 -18.13 -15.31
CA PHE A 174 -7.41 -17.99 -14.13
C PHE A 174 -6.12 -17.26 -14.52
N SER A 175 -5.81 -16.15 -13.85
CA SER A 175 -4.75 -15.24 -14.30
C SER A 175 -3.38 -15.49 -13.67
N THR A 176 -3.31 -16.10 -12.48
CA THR A 176 -2.04 -16.23 -11.75
C THR A 176 -1.19 -17.38 -12.25
N GLY A 177 -1.81 -18.50 -12.64
CA GLY A 177 -1.10 -19.77 -12.86
C GLY A 177 -0.67 -20.44 -11.55
N ASN A 178 -0.37 -21.73 -11.63
CA ASN A 178 0.14 -22.52 -10.52
C ASN A 178 0.85 -23.78 -11.04
N TRP A 179 1.31 -24.64 -10.14
CA TRP A 179 1.97 -25.89 -10.52
C TRP A 179 1.09 -26.81 -11.40
N ASP A 180 -0.22 -26.80 -11.18
CA ASP A 180 -1.16 -27.62 -11.96
C ASP A 180 -1.29 -27.11 -13.40
N THR A 181 -1.45 -25.79 -13.60
CA THR A 181 -1.65 -25.19 -14.94
C THR A 181 -0.37 -25.09 -15.76
N LEU A 182 0.79 -25.00 -15.12
CA LEU A 182 2.07 -24.76 -15.78
C LEU A 182 3.00 -25.99 -15.83
N GLU A 183 2.74 -27.05 -15.05
CA GLU A 183 3.55 -28.28 -15.11
C GLU A 183 2.68 -29.53 -15.26
N VAL A 184 1.69 -29.76 -14.38
CA VAL A 184 0.96 -31.05 -14.35
C VAL A 184 0.09 -31.25 -15.58
N ARG A 185 -0.84 -30.32 -15.86
CA ARG A 185 -1.79 -30.43 -16.98
C ARG A 185 -1.11 -30.37 -18.35
N PRO A 186 -0.15 -29.47 -18.62
CA PRO A 186 0.54 -29.43 -19.92
C PRO A 186 1.31 -30.72 -20.20
N LYS A 187 2.05 -31.21 -19.20
CA LYS A 187 2.82 -32.46 -19.32
C LYS A 187 1.94 -33.67 -19.55
N ALA A 188 0.79 -33.75 -18.89
CA ALA A 188 -0.20 -34.81 -19.14
C ALA A 188 -0.74 -34.80 -20.58
N LYS A 189 -0.73 -33.64 -21.26
CA LYS A 189 -1.08 -33.48 -22.68
C LYS A 189 0.12 -33.63 -23.63
N GLY A 190 1.31 -33.93 -23.11
CA GLY A 190 2.55 -34.01 -23.90
C GLY A 190 3.09 -32.66 -24.35
N LEU A 191 2.66 -31.56 -23.71
CA LEU A 191 3.17 -30.22 -23.97
C LEU A 191 4.37 -29.94 -23.06
N ASP A 192 5.38 -29.27 -23.63
CA ASP A 192 6.50 -28.70 -22.87
C ASP A 192 6.23 -27.22 -22.65
N THR A 193 5.92 -26.85 -21.42
CA THR A 193 5.59 -25.47 -21.02
C THR A 193 6.66 -24.48 -21.44
N ARG A 194 7.95 -24.86 -21.44
CA ARG A 194 9.02 -23.99 -21.88
C ARG A 194 8.91 -23.65 -23.37
N ASN A 195 8.58 -24.63 -24.21
CA ASN A 195 8.43 -24.38 -25.64
C ASN A 195 7.18 -23.55 -25.93
N GLU A 196 6.09 -23.78 -25.19
CA GLU A 196 4.89 -22.94 -25.28
C GLU A 196 5.17 -21.50 -24.78
N LEU A 197 6.01 -21.32 -23.77
CA LEU A 197 6.45 -20.01 -23.30
C LEU A 197 7.27 -19.25 -24.36
N LEU A 198 8.25 -19.92 -24.99
CA LEU A 198 9.04 -19.34 -26.08
C LEU A 198 8.17 -18.96 -27.26
N LYS A 199 7.24 -19.85 -27.64
CA LYS A 199 6.26 -19.60 -28.69
C LYS A 199 5.36 -18.42 -28.33
N PHE A 200 4.88 -18.34 -27.09
CA PHE A 200 4.04 -17.24 -26.63
C PHE A 200 4.77 -15.90 -26.72
N TYR A 201 6.05 -15.84 -26.34
CA TYR A 201 6.90 -14.66 -26.54
C TYR A 201 7.03 -14.31 -28.03
N GLU A 202 7.43 -15.26 -28.87
CA GLU A 202 7.64 -15.05 -30.31
C GLU A 202 6.38 -14.61 -31.07
N GLU A 203 5.21 -15.06 -30.64
CA GLU A 203 3.92 -14.79 -31.30
C GLU A 203 3.21 -13.51 -30.79
N ASN A 204 3.59 -13.01 -29.61
CA ASN A 204 2.86 -11.91 -28.95
C ASN A 204 3.73 -10.69 -28.61
N TYR A 205 5.02 -10.86 -28.26
CA TYR A 205 5.89 -9.71 -27.93
C TYR A 205 6.40 -9.04 -29.20
N SER A 206 5.68 -7.99 -29.62
CA SER A 206 5.95 -7.22 -30.83
C SER A 206 6.13 -5.73 -30.50
N ALA A 207 7.14 -5.10 -31.08
CA ALA A 207 7.43 -3.66 -30.85
C ALA A 207 6.23 -2.74 -31.11
N ASN A 208 5.34 -3.07 -32.06
CA ASN A 208 4.15 -2.25 -32.35
C ASN A 208 3.05 -2.30 -31.27
N LEU A 209 3.16 -3.19 -30.28
CA LEU A 209 2.27 -3.29 -29.11
C LEU A 209 2.96 -2.77 -27.83
N MET A 210 4.18 -2.27 -27.95
CA MET A 210 4.99 -1.83 -26.83
C MET A 210 4.96 -0.30 -26.69
N HIS A 211 4.95 0.16 -25.44
CA HIS A 211 5.04 1.56 -25.07
C HIS A 211 6.14 1.72 -24.02
N LEU A 212 7.16 2.51 -24.35
CA LEU A 212 8.32 2.74 -23.49
C LEU A 212 8.28 4.16 -22.93
N VAL A 213 8.53 4.31 -21.63
CA VAL A 213 8.73 5.62 -21.00
C VAL A 213 10.10 5.65 -20.36
N ILE A 214 10.87 6.70 -20.66
CA ILE A 214 12.22 6.93 -20.12
C ILE A 214 12.24 8.23 -19.33
N TYR A 215 12.75 8.18 -18.10
CA TYR A 215 12.89 9.32 -17.20
C TYR A 215 14.33 9.46 -16.74
N THR A 216 14.99 10.57 -17.09
CA THR A 216 16.41 10.79 -16.75
C THR A 216 16.73 12.26 -16.52
N ASN A 217 17.92 12.54 -16.00
CA ASN A 217 18.51 13.88 -15.94
C ASN A 217 19.18 14.33 -17.25
N GLU A 218 19.21 13.47 -18.28
CA GLU A 218 19.88 13.73 -19.56
C GLU A 218 19.02 14.53 -20.53
N SER A 219 19.64 15.18 -21.53
CA SER A 219 18.91 15.92 -22.55
C SER A 219 18.06 14.99 -23.43
N LEU A 220 16.90 15.48 -23.87
CA LEU A 220 15.99 14.71 -24.74
C LEU A 220 16.67 14.13 -25.99
N ASP A 221 17.69 14.79 -26.54
CA ASP A 221 18.46 14.29 -27.69
C ASP A 221 19.36 13.10 -27.32
N LYS A 222 20.03 13.14 -26.16
CA LYS A 222 20.82 12.01 -25.67
C LYS A 222 19.93 10.82 -25.35
N ILE A 223 18.79 11.05 -24.68
CA ILE A 223 17.82 9.99 -24.37
C ILE A 223 17.34 9.34 -25.67
N GLN A 224 16.99 10.13 -26.68
CA GLN A 224 16.53 9.60 -27.97
C GLN A 224 17.59 8.69 -28.61
N ASN A 225 18.86 9.09 -28.64
CA ASN A 225 19.93 8.27 -29.18
C ASN A 225 20.09 6.94 -28.42
N LEU A 226 20.03 6.98 -27.08
CA LEU A 226 20.10 5.77 -26.25
C LEU A 226 18.94 4.81 -26.52
N VAL A 227 17.74 5.34 -26.70
CA VAL A 227 16.55 4.53 -27.02
C VAL A 227 16.66 3.93 -28.41
N GLU A 228 17.07 4.72 -29.40
CA GLU A 228 17.29 4.24 -30.77
C GLU A 228 18.37 3.15 -30.81
N GLU A 229 19.46 3.28 -30.05
CA GLU A 229 20.51 2.27 -30.00
C GLU A 229 20.02 0.94 -29.39
N LYS A 230 19.26 1.00 -28.28
CA LYS A 230 18.98 -0.19 -27.45
C LYS A 230 17.68 -0.90 -27.81
N PHE A 231 16.68 -0.19 -28.34
CA PHE A 231 15.32 -0.72 -28.56
C PHE A 231 14.90 -0.81 -30.03
N GLN A 232 15.70 -0.29 -30.98
CA GLN A 232 15.37 -0.31 -32.42
C GLN A 232 15.34 -1.74 -33.00
N ASP A 233 16.09 -2.66 -32.40
CA ASP A 233 16.19 -4.05 -32.85
C ASP A 233 15.11 -4.97 -32.29
N ILE A 234 14.23 -4.46 -31.41
CA ILE A 234 13.06 -5.23 -30.94
C ILE A 234 12.24 -5.62 -32.16
N ARG A 235 11.92 -6.92 -32.24
CA ARG A 235 11.19 -7.50 -33.35
C ARG A 235 9.80 -6.87 -33.44
N ASN A 236 9.45 -6.41 -34.65
CA ASN A 236 8.09 -6.03 -34.98
C ASN A 236 7.47 -7.09 -35.90
N ILE A 237 6.53 -7.87 -35.38
CA ILE A 237 5.75 -8.85 -36.16
C ILE A 237 4.41 -8.27 -36.66
N ASN A 238 4.18 -6.96 -36.47
CA ASN A 238 2.93 -6.26 -36.80
C ASN A 238 1.70 -6.96 -36.23
N LYS A 239 1.79 -7.37 -34.96
CA LYS A 239 0.72 -8.06 -34.24
C LYS A 239 -0.45 -7.10 -34.02
N SER A 240 -1.67 -7.54 -34.29
CA SER A 240 -2.87 -6.79 -33.90
C SER A 240 -3.05 -6.82 -32.39
N CYS A 241 -3.44 -5.69 -31.80
CA CYS A 241 -3.82 -5.63 -30.39
C CYS A 241 -4.99 -6.59 -30.12
N PHE A 242 -4.95 -7.28 -28.97
CA PHE A 242 -6.03 -8.18 -28.55
C PHE A 242 -7.32 -7.37 -28.32
N ARG A 243 -8.46 -7.93 -28.73
CA ARG A 243 -9.80 -7.37 -28.48
C ARG A 243 -10.76 -8.53 -28.22
N ALA A 244 -11.46 -8.47 -27.10
CA ALA A 244 -12.50 -9.44 -26.76
C ALA A 244 -13.78 -9.22 -27.58
N HIS A 245 -14.05 -7.97 -28.00
CA HIS A 245 -15.19 -7.54 -28.82
C HIS A 245 -16.61 -7.81 -28.28
N VAL A 246 -16.75 -8.53 -27.16
CA VAL A 246 -18.04 -8.88 -26.55
C VAL A 246 -18.00 -8.68 -25.04
N GLN A 247 -19.18 -8.53 -24.45
CA GLN A 247 -19.34 -8.44 -23.00
C GLN A 247 -19.12 -9.83 -22.35
N PRO A 248 -18.45 -9.92 -21.19
CA PRO A 248 -18.22 -11.18 -20.48
C PRO A 248 -19.50 -11.81 -19.93
N CYS A 249 -20.58 -11.04 -19.79
CA CYS A 249 -21.84 -11.48 -19.21
C CYS A 249 -22.96 -11.47 -20.26
N LYS A 250 -23.40 -12.66 -20.69
CA LYS A 250 -24.67 -12.87 -21.41
C LYS A 250 -25.87 -12.73 -20.47
N SER A 251 -27.10 -12.70 -21.00
CA SER A 251 -28.35 -12.59 -20.21
C SER A 251 -28.48 -13.65 -19.10
N GLU A 252 -27.96 -14.86 -19.33
CA GLU A 252 -27.95 -15.94 -18.32
C GLU A 252 -26.97 -15.68 -17.14
N HIS A 253 -26.04 -14.74 -17.28
CA HIS A 253 -25.10 -14.32 -16.23
C HIS A 253 -25.60 -13.08 -15.47
N LEU A 254 -26.73 -12.50 -15.88
CA LEU A 254 -27.37 -11.34 -15.27
C LEU A 254 -28.55 -11.78 -14.40
N GLN A 255 -29.04 -10.84 -13.58
CA GLN A 255 -30.10 -11.05 -12.61
C GLN A 255 -29.82 -12.28 -11.73
N ILE A 256 -28.61 -12.28 -11.17
CA ILE A 256 -28.14 -13.32 -10.25
C ILE A 256 -27.88 -12.74 -8.86
N LEU A 257 -28.15 -13.55 -7.85
CA LEU A 257 -27.72 -13.34 -6.48
C LEU A 257 -26.83 -14.51 -6.07
N VAL A 258 -25.61 -14.19 -5.63
CA VAL A 258 -24.57 -15.14 -5.28
C VAL A 258 -24.32 -15.02 -3.78
N LYS A 259 -24.65 -16.05 -3.01
CA LYS A 259 -24.30 -16.13 -1.59
C LYS A 259 -22.98 -16.87 -1.46
N THR A 260 -22.03 -16.30 -0.73
CA THR A 260 -20.66 -16.84 -0.67
C THR A 260 -20.02 -16.64 0.69
N VAL A 261 -19.11 -17.56 1.05
CA VAL A 261 -18.49 -17.63 2.37
C VAL A 261 -17.09 -16.99 2.30
N PRO A 262 -16.86 -15.83 2.93
CA PRO A 262 -15.52 -15.26 3.06
C PRO A 262 -14.69 -16.07 4.07
N ILE A 263 -13.38 -15.89 4.08
CA ILE A 263 -12.45 -16.40 5.08
C ILE A 263 -12.54 -15.57 6.36
N LYS A 264 -12.54 -14.23 6.22
CA LYS A 264 -12.65 -13.31 7.36
C LYS A 264 -14.06 -13.23 7.92
N GLN A 265 -14.17 -12.86 9.20
CA GLN A 265 -15.42 -12.47 9.85
C GLN A 265 -15.94 -11.17 9.24
N GLY A 266 -17.26 -11.08 9.12
CA GLY A 266 -17.95 -9.91 8.60
C GLY A 266 -18.85 -10.20 7.41
N HIS A 267 -19.44 -9.13 6.90
CA HIS A 267 -20.45 -9.17 5.86
C HIS A 267 -20.15 -8.10 4.82
N LYS A 268 -20.28 -8.45 3.54
CA LYS A 268 -20.07 -7.52 2.44
C LYS A 268 -21.09 -7.77 1.35
N LEU A 269 -21.60 -6.69 0.78
CA LEU A 269 -22.48 -6.72 -0.38
C LEU A 269 -21.78 -6.04 -1.55
N ARG A 270 -21.70 -6.73 -2.69
CA ARG A 270 -21.20 -6.17 -3.95
C ARG A 270 -22.30 -6.24 -4.98
N ILE A 271 -22.71 -5.08 -5.48
CA ILE A 271 -23.67 -4.95 -6.55
C ILE A 271 -22.91 -4.51 -7.80
N VAL A 272 -23.01 -5.27 -8.88
CA VAL A 272 -22.17 -5.13 -10.06
C VAL A 272 -23.04 -5.08 -11.32
N TRP A 273 -22.74 -4.16 -12.21
CA TRP A 273 -23.37 -4.03 -13.53
C TRP A 273 -22.30 -4.02 -14.62
N PRO A 274 -22.45 -4.81 -15.71
CA PRO A 274 -21.68 -4.56 -16.91
C PRO A 274 -22.11 -3.21 -17.50
N VAL A 275 -21.15 -2.35 -17.81
CA VAL A 275 -21.38 -1.01 -18.34
C VAL A 275 -20.50 -0.73 -19.54
N THR A 276 -20.84 0.32 -20.28
CA THR A 276 -19.96 0.88 -21.30
C THR A 276 -18.65 1.35 -20.64
N PRO A 277 -17.47 0.91 -21.13
CA PRO A 277 -16.19 1.34 -20.58
C PRO A 277 -16.00 2.86 -20.56
N GLU A 278 -15.54 3.43 -19.43
CA GLU A 278 -15.26 4.86 -19.31
C GLU A 278 -14.19 5.30 -20.31
N ILE A 279 -13.25 4.42 -20.70
CA ILE A 279 -12.18 4.75 -21.65
C ILE A 279 -12.71 5.25 -23.00
N HIS A 280 -13.91 4.85 -23.43
CA HIS A 280 -14.56 5.37 -24.65
C HIS A 280 -15.08 6.80 -24.51
N HIS A 281 -15.26 7.25 -23.27
CA HIS A 281 -15.84 8.53 -22.87
C HIS A 281 -15.00 9.20 -21.78
N TYR A 282 -13.68 9.01 -21.79
CA TYR A 282 -12.81 9.42 -20.68
C TYR A 282 -12.78 10.95 -20.49
N THR A 283 -13.12 11.71 -21.53
CA THR A 283 -13.27 13.17 -21.46
C THR A 283 -14.58 13.61 -20.79
N GLU A 284 -15.61 12.77 -20.85
CA GLU A 284 -16.91 12.96 -20.20
C GLU A 284 -16.95 12.35 -18.79
N GLY A 285 -16.16 11.31 -18.52
CA GLY A 285 -16.02 10.66 -17.21
C GLY A 285 -17.32 10.17 -16.57
N PRO A 286 -18.17 9.40 -17.26
CA PRO A 286 -19.49 9.00 -16.74
C PRO A 286 -19.41 8.14 -15.48
N CYS A 287 -18.55 7.12 -15.42
CA CYS A 287 -18.41 6.27 -14.24
C CYS A 287 -17.85 7.06 -13.05
N ARG A 288 -16.94 8.01 -13.29
CA ARG A 288 -16.44 8.93 -12.26
C ARG A 288 -17.54 9.83 -11.70
N TYR A 289 -18.37 10.41 -12.56
CA TYR A 289 -19.51 11.23 -12.13
C TYR A 289 -20.48 10.42 -11.27
N LEU A 290 -20.82 9.20 -11.71
CA LEU A 290 -21.74 8.32 -11.00
C LEU A 290 -21.13 7.76 -9.70
N GLY A 291 -19.84 7.41 -9.71
CA GLY A 291 -19.10 6.98 -8.54
C GLY A 291 -19.05 8.06 -7.46
N HIS A 292 -18.86 9.34 -7.86
CA HIS A 292 -18.90 10.46 -6.92
C HIS A 292 -20.25 10.62 -6.22
N LEU A 293 -21.37 10.40 -6.94
CA LEU A 293 -22.71 10.56 -6.37
C LEU A 293 -23.16 9.35 -5.57
N ILE A 294 -23.05 8.15 -6.13
CA ILE A 294 -23.48 6.90 -5.47
C ILE A 294 -22.56 6.59 -4.28
N GLY A 295 -21.27 6.90 -4.41
CA GLY A 295 -20.25 6.77 -3.37
C GLY A 295 -20.10 8.00 -2.46
N HIS A 296 -20.99 8.98 -2.56
CA HIS A 296 -20.93 10.17 -1.71
C HIS A 296 -21.16 9.80 -0.24
N GLU A 297 -20.49 10.48 0.69
CA GLU A 297 -20.60 10.18 2.13
C GLU A 297 -21.15 11.33 2.98
N GLY A 298 -21.42 12.48 2.37
CA GLY A 298 -22.12 13.61 3.00
C GLY A 298 -23.61 13.36 3.23
N GLU A 299 -24.26 14.29 3.93
CA GLU A 299 -25.69 14.25 4.26
C GLU A 299 -26.59 14.02 3.03
N GLY A 300 -27.62 13.18 3.17
CA GLY A 300 -28.55 12.82 2.09
C GLY A 300 -28.07 11.75 1.12
N SER A 301 -26.80 11.32 1.22
CA SER A 301 -26.26 10.22 0.42
C SER A 301 -26.78 8.84 0.85
N LEU A 302 -26.64 7.85 -0.03
CA LEU A 302 -26.93 6.45 0.29
C LEU A 302 -26.14 5.99 1.53
N TYR A 303 -24.83 6.24 1.56
CA TYR A 303 -24.00 5.82 2.68
C TYR A 303 -24.40 6.50 3.99
N TYR A 304 -24.72 7.79 3.96
CA TYR A 304 -25.20 8.52 5.14
C TYR A 304 -26.44 7.85 5.76
N ILE A 305 -27.41 7.47 4.92
CA ILE A 305 -28.63 6.78 5.38
C ILE A 305 -28.30 5.40 5.96
N LEU A 306 -27.50 4.59 5.25
CA LEU A 306 -27.10 3.26 5.72
C LEU A 306 -26.31 3.33 7.04
N LYS A 307 -25.46 4.35 7.20
CA LYS A 307 -24.73 4.63 8.43
C LYS A 307 -25.68 4.99 9.57
N LYS A 308 -26.63 5.91 9.33
CA LYS A 308 -27.64 6.34 10.32
C LYS A 308 -28.52 5.18 10.79
N LEU A 309 -28.88 4.26 9.89
CA LEU A 309 -29.63 3.04 10.22
C LEU A 309 -28.77 1.97 10.93
N GLY A 310 -27.45 2.18 11.03
CA GLY A 310 -26.52 1.23 11.62
C GLY A 310 -26.31 -0.02 10.77
N TRP A 311 -26.56 0.06 9.46
CA TRP A 311 -26.50 -1.08 8.53
C TRP A 311 -25.17 -1.21 7.80
N ALA A 312 -24.41 -0.11 7.66
CA ALA A 312 -23.13 -0.10 6.97
C ALA A 312 -22.06 0.68 7.73
N THR A 313 -20.80 0.28 7.51
CA THR A 313 -19.60 0.96 8.06
C THR A 313 -18.73 1.60 6.99
N ARG A 314 -18.86 1.19 5.72
CA ARG A 314 -18.19 1.79 4.55
C ARG A 314 -18.99 1.56 3.28
N LEU A 315 -18.85 2.45 2.30
CA LEU A 315 -19.39 2.29 0.95
C LEU A 315 -18.39 2.79 -0.09
N TYR A 316 -18.25 2.06 -1.19
CA TYR A 316 -17.47 2.46 -2.35
C TYR A 316 -18.31 2.27 -3.61
N ALA A 317 -18.21 3.21 -4.55
CA ALA A 317 -18.85 3.11 -5.87
C ALA A 317 -17.90 3.56 -6.97
N GLY A 318 -17.83 2.82 -8.07
CA GLY A 318 -17.01 3.20 -9.22
C GLY A 318 -16.83 2.10 -10.25
N GLU A 319 -16.05 2.42 -11.28
CA GLU A 319 -15.64 1.48 -12.31
C GLU A 319 -14.59 0.48 -11.79
N SER A 320 -14.66 -0.77 -12.25
CA SER A 320 -13.76 -1.86 -11.85
C SER A 320 -13.70 -2.95 -12.93
N ASP A 321 -12.66 -3.80 -12.85
CA ASP A 321 -12.51 -4.99 -13.72
C ASP A 321 -12.72 -4.68 -15.22
N TRP A 322 -12.12 -3.59 -15.72
CA TRP A 322 -12.36 -3.04 -17.06
C TRP A 322 -11.29 -3.48 -18.08
N SER A 323 -11.65 -3.31 -19.35
CA SER A 323 -10.83 -3.52 -20.55
C SER A 323 -11.18 -2.49 -21.62
N LEU A 324 -10.53 -2.56 -22.79
CA LEU A 324 -10.92 -1.76 -23.95
C LEU A 324 -12.30 -2.11 -24.54
N ASP A 325 -12.93 -3.24 -24.16
CA ASP A 325 -14.20 -3.70 -24.75
C ASP A 325 -15.36 -3.80 -23.75
N PHE A 326 -15.08 -3.96 -22.46
CA PHE A 326 -16.09 -4.05 -21.41
C PHE A 326 -15.60 -3.49 -20.08
N SER A 327 -16.55 -3.15 -19.21
CA SER A 327 -16.27 -2.64 -17.88
C SER A 327 -17.39 -3.01 -16.91
N PHE A 328 -17.09 -2.98 -15.62
CA PHE A 328 -18.09 -3.14 -14.58
C PHE A 328 -18.19 -1.90 -13.71
N PHE A 329 -19.41 -1.41 -13.48
CA PHE A 329 -19.67 -0.48 -12.40
C PHE A 329 -20.06 -1.26 -11.15
N LYS A 330 -19.48 -0.91 -10.01
CA LYS A 330 -19.61 -1.66 -8.77
C LYS A 330 -19.93 -0.76 -7.60
N VAL A 331 -20.86 -1.19 -6.76
CA VAL A 331 -21.12 -0.65 -5.43
C VAL A 331 -20.77 -1.72 -4.40
N VAL A 332 -19.86 -1.40 -3.47
CA VAL A 332 -19.43 -2.28 -2.39
C VAL A 332 -19.81 -1.67 -1.07
N ILE A 333 -20.49 -2.44 -0.22
CA ILE A 333 -20.96 -2.00 1.10
C ILE A 333 -20.42 -2.97 2.14
N ASP A 334 -19.65 -2.45 3.10
CA ASP A 334 -19.25 -3.20 4.31
C ASP A 334 -20.43 -3.14 5.30
N LEU A 335 -20.98 -4.30 5.63
CA LEU A 335 -22.23 -4.44 6.38
C LEU A 335 -21.98 -4.76 7.86
N THR A 336 -22.83 -4.20 8.72
CA THR A 336 -22.96 -4.66 10.11
C THR A 336 -23.76 -5.96 10.18
N ASP A 337 -23.81 -6.59 11.35
CA ASP A 337 -24.68 -7.75 11.59
C ASP A 337 -26.15 -7.39 11.39
N ALA A 338 -26.56 -6.18 11.78
CA ALA A 338 -27.90 -5.67 11.50
C ALA A 338 -28.12 -5.46 9.99
N GLY A 339 -27.16 -4.85 9.29
CA GLY A 339 -27.25 -4.64 7.84
C GLY A 339 -27.34 -5.94 7.04
N HIS A 340 -26.71 -7.01 7.53
CA HIS A 340 -26.84 -8.35 6.93
C HIS A 340 -28.29 -8.85 6.94
N GLU A 341 -29.06 -8.60 8.01
CA GLU A 341 -30.47 -8.99 8.09
C GLU A 341 -31.39 -8.11 7.22
N HIS A 342 -30.92 -6.93 6.81
CA HIS A 342 -31.66 -5.96 6.01
C HIS A 342 -31.18 -5.87 4.54
N ILE A 343 -30.59 -6.94 3.99
CA ILE A 343 -29.98 -6.93 2.66
C ILE A 343 -30.92 -6.43 1.55
N GLN A 344 -32.20 -6.83 1.63
CA GLN A 344 -33.22 -6.45 0.65
C GLN A 344 -33.53 -4.96 0.74
N ASP A 345 -33.69 -4.43 1.95
CA ASP A 345 -33.91 -3.00 2.16
C ASP A 345 -32.72 -2.16 1.68
N ILE A 346 -31.49 -2.63 1.92
CA ILE A 346 -30.26 -1.96 1.46
C ILE A 346 -30.21 -1.90 -0.08
N ILE A 347 -30.52 -3.01 -0.75
CA ILE A 347 -30.61 -3.06 -2.21
C ILE A 347 -31.72 -2.13 -2.70
N GLY A 348 -32.88 -2.14 -2.03
CA GLY A 348 -33.99 -1.23 -2.32
C GLY A 348 -33.61 0.24 -2.20
N LEU A 349 -32.89 0.63 -1.14
CA LEU A 349 -32.37 1.99 -0.94
C LEU A 349 -31.37 2.40 -2.03
N LEU A 350 -30.49 1.49 -2.45
CA LEU A 350 -29.56 1.74 -3.55
C LEU A 350 -30.32 2.03 -4.86
N PHE A 351 -31.32 1.21 -5.19
CA PHE A 351 -32.12 1.44 -6.40
C PHE A 351 -33.01 2.69 -6.28
N LYS A 352 -33.55 3.03 -5.10
CA LYS A 352 -34.20 4.34 -4.86
C LYS A 352 -33.24 5.50 -5.13
N TYR A 353 -31.98 5.39 -4.71
CA TYR A 353 -30.97 6.42 -4.96
C TYR A 353 -30.64 6.52 -6.46
N ILE A 354 -30.50 5.40 -7.17
CA ILE A 354 -30.33 5.38 -8.63
C ILE A 354 -31.53 6.02 -9.34
N GLU A 355 -32.76 5.70 -8.94
CA GLU A 355 -33.98 6.33 -9.47
C GLU A 355 -34.01 7.85 -9.20
N LEU A 356 -33.56 8.29 -8.03
CA LEU A 356 -33.40 9.70 -7.71
C LEU A 356 -32.44 10.39 -8.68
N LEU A 357 -31.29 9.76 -8.98
CA LEU A 357 -30.32 10.29 -9.95
C LEU A 357 -30.94 10.36 -11.35
N GLN A 358 -31.67 9.32 -11.78
CA GLN A 358 -32.34 9.28 -13.08
C GLN A 358 -33.41 10.38 -13.21
N ARG A 359 -34.21 10.61 -12.16
CA ARG A 359 -35.26 11.65 -12.14
C ARG A 359 -34.69 13.06 -12.06
N SER A 360 -33.61 13.24 -11.30
CA SER A 360 -32.94 14.55 -11.16
C SER A 360 -32.21 14.96 -12.43
N GLY A 361 -31.78 13.97 -13.23
CA GLY A 361 -30.96 14.17 -14.40
C GLY A 361 -29.53 14.59 -14.06
N VAL A 362 -28.70 14.72 -15.10
CA VAL A 362 -27.28 15.04 -14.95
C VAL A 362 -27.08 16.54 -14.71
N CYS A 363 -26.62 16.89 -13.51
CA CYS A 363 -26.37 18.27 -13.08
C CYS A 363 -25.03 18.81 -13.58
N LYS A 364 -25.05 19.89 -14.36
CA LYS A 364 -23.84 20.55 -14.89
C LYS A 364 -22.92 21.08 -13.79
N TRP A 365 -23.46 21.69 -12.74
CA TRP A 365 -22.67 22.28 -11.68
C TRP A 365 -21.83 21.24 -10.91
N ILE A 366 -22.35 20.00 -10.74
CA ILE A 366 -21.61 18.89 -10.11
C ILE A 366 -20.45 18.45 -11.00
N PHE A 367 -20.68 18.40 -12.32
CA PHE A 367 -19.62 18.09 -13.27
C PHE A 367 -18.52 19.16 -13.25
N GLU A 368 -18.90 20.44 -13.26
CA GLU A 368 -17.96 21.57 -13.17
C GLU A 368 -17.16 21.52 -11.86
N GLU A 369 -17.81 21.17 -10.75
CA GLU A 369 -17.17 20.99 -9.45
C GLU A 369 -16.10 19.87 -9.49
N LEU A 370 -16.49 18.69 -9.98
CA LEU A 370 -15.58 17.56 -10.13
C LEU A 370 -14.41 17.86 -11.07
N SER A 371 -14.70 18.53 -12.19
CA SER A 371 -13.69 18.94 -13.17
C SER A 371 -12.69 19.92 -12.54
N ALA A 372 -13.17 20.93 -11.79
CA ALA A 372 -12.30 21.89 -11.11
C ALA A 372 -11.41 21.25 -10.04
N VAL A 373 -11.95 20.30 -9.25
CA VAL A 373 -11.19 19.51 -8.28
C VAL A 373 -10.11 18.70 -8.98
N CYS A 374 -10.45 18.01 -10.07
CA CYS A 374 -9.52 17.22 -10.86
C CYS A 374 -8.41 18.09 -11.50
N GLU A 375 -8.77 19.25 -12.06
CA GLU A 375 -7.83 20.21 -12.64
C GLU A 375 -6.85 20.72 -11.59
N THR A 376 -7.36 21.10 -10.42
CA THR A 376 -6.53 21.56 -9.30
C THR A 376 -5.58 20.45 -8.82
N LYS A 377 -6.07 19.22 -8.71
CA LYS A 377 -5.25 18.05 -8.36
C LYS A 377 -4.15 17.80 -9.38
N PHE A 378 -4.45 17.87 -10.68
CA PHE A 378 -3.47 17.67 -11.74
C PHE A 378 -2.40 18.77 -11.74
N HIS A 379 -2.80 20.04 -11.65
CA HIS A 379 -1.86 21.16 -11.72
C HIS A 379 -0.97 21.33 -10.50
N TYR A 380 -1.39 20.82 -9.34
CA TYR A 380 -0.63 20.87 -8.09
C TYR A 380 -0.35 19.47 -7.54
N GLN A 381 -0.21 18.47 -8.42
CA GLN A 381 0.14 17.11 -8.04
C GLN A 381 1.53 17.07 -7.40
N ASP A 382 1.71 16.22 -6.39
CA ASP A 382 3.01 16.05 -5.77
C ASP A 382 3.95 15.30 -6.73
N LYS A 383 5.25 15.65 -6.72
CA LYS A 383 6.24 14.79 -7.38
C LYS A 383 6.26 13.45 -6.65
N ILE A 384 6.13 12.37 -7.42
CA ILE A 384 6.20 10.98 -6.96
C ILE A 384 7.54 10.36 -7.38
N ARG A 385 7.78 9.10 -7.00
CA ARG A 385 9.00 8.39 -7.40
C ARG A 385 9.04 8.24 -8.93
N PRO A 386 10.22 8.40 -9.58
CA PRO A 386 10.34 8.27 -11.04
C PRO A 386 9.81 6.94 -11.57
N SER A 387 10.05 5.82 -10.88
CA SER A 387 9.55 4.49 -11.22
C SER A 387 8.02 4.42 -11.27
N ASP A 388 7.33 4.90 -10.22
CA ASP A 388 5.87 4.96 -10.20
C ASP A 388 5.33 5.82 -11.37
N TYR A 389 5.99 6.96 -11.63
CA TYR A 389 5.58 7.90 -12.69
C TYR A 389 5.69 7.30 -14.10
N VAL A 390 6.79 6.59 -14.41
CA VAL A 390 6.96 5.96 -15.73
C VAL A 390 6.00 4.80 -15.93
N VAL A 391 5.68 4.05 -14.88
CA VAL A 391 4.71 2.93 -14.92
C VAL A 391 3.31 3.43 -15.25
N ASP A 392 2.85 4.46 -14.54
CA ASP A 392 1.53 5.06 -14.75
C ASP A 392 1.39 5.56 -16.19
N ILE A 393 2.41 6.26 -16.71
CA ILE A 393 2.38 6.80 -18.06
C ILE A 393 2.47 5.68 -19.11
N ALA A 394 3.36 4.70 -18.94
CA ALA A 394 3.50 3.60 -19.89
C ALA A 394 2.19 2.81 -20.02
N SER A 395 1.51 2.59 -18.90
CA SER A 395 0.16 2.00 -18.89
C SER A 395 -0.85 2.91 -19.60
N ASN A 396 -0.86 4.21 -19.32
CA ASN A 396 -1.76 5.17 -19.99
C ASN A 396 -1.52 5.23 -21.52
N MET A 397 -0.29 5.04 -21.99
CA MET A 397 0.03 5.06 -23.41
C MET A 397 -0.66 3.93 -24.20
N GLN A 398 -1.01 2.82 -23.55
CA GLN A 398 -1.80 1.73 -24.17
C GLN A 398 -3.24 2.15 -24.47
N PHE A 399 -3.84 2.94 -23.57
CA PHE A 399 -5.29 3.15 -23.55
C PHE A 399 -5.70 4.54 -24.04
N TYR A 400 -4.87 5.56 -23.82
CA TYR A 400 -5.22 6.95 -24.07
C TYR A 400 -4.49 7.53 -25.29
N PRO A 401 -5.10 8.48 -26.01
CA PRO A 401 -4.39 9.26 -27.02
C PRO A 401 -3.30 10.12 -26.36
N VAL A 402 -2.38 10.65 -27.15
CA VAL A 402 -1.19 11.41 -26.69
C VAL A 402 -1.53 12.52 -25.68
N LYS A 403 -2.63 13.25 -25.88
CA LYS A 403 -3.09 14.30 -24.95
C LYS A 403 -3.48 13.78 -23.56
N GLY A 404 -3.81 12.49 -23.47
CA GLY A 404 -4.21 11.80 -22.25
C GLY A 404 -3.08 11.03 -21.57
N TRP A 405 -1.85 11.02 -22.08
CA TRP A 405 -0.77 10.21 -21.49
C TRP A 405 -0.41 10.61 -20.05
N LEU A 406 -0.36 11.92 -19.76
CA LEU A 406 -0.06 12.43 -18.41
C LEU A 406 -1.30 12.61 -17.52
N THR A 407 -2.49 12.70 -18.12
CA THR A 407 -3.73 12.96 -17.40
C THR A 407 -4.56 11.69 -17.18
N GLY A 408 -4.42 10.67 -18.02
CA GLY A 408 -5.28 9.48 -18.04
C GLY A 408 -6.77 9.85 -18.10
N SER A 409 -7.60 9.14 -17.35
CA SER A 409 -9.00 9.52 -17.07
C SER A 409 -9.14 10.59 -15.99
N SER A 410 -8.04 11.15 -15.49
CA SER A 410 -8.05 11.98 -14.28
C SER A 410 -8.69 13.35 -14.45
N LEU A 411 -8.90 13.82 -15.69
CA LEU A 411 -9.36 15.18 -15.98
C LEU A 411 -10.57 15.17 -16.92
N PRO A 412 -11.80 14.99 -16.41
CA PRO A 412 -13.00 15.15 -17.22
C PRO A 412 -13.10 16.62 -17.68
N SER A 413 -13.22 16.82 -18.99
CA SER A 413 -13.13 18.14 -19.62
C SER A 413 -14.34 18.49 -20.48
N LYS A 414 -15.21 17.53 -20.80
CA LYS A 414 -16.36 17.71 -21.69
C LYS A 414 -17.64 17.28 -21.01
N PHE A 415 -18.51 18.24 -20.70
CA PHE A 415 -19.82 17.94 -20.16
C PHE A 415 -20.74 17.36 -21.24
N SER A 416 -21.16 16.11 -21.09
CA SER A 416 -22.19 15.48 -21.94
C SER A 416 -23.24 14.78 -21.07
N PRO A 417 -24.40 15.42 -20.82
CA PRO A 417 -25.43 14.81 -19.98
C PRO A 417 -25.97 13.52 -20.60
N SER A 418 -26.05 13.44 -21.94
CA SER A 418 -26.51 12.24 -22.64
C SER A 418 -25.62 11.00 -22.42
N VAL A 419 -24.30 11.17 -22.38
CA VAL A 419 -23.35 10.06 -22.18
C VAL A 419 -23.38 9.59 -20.73
N ILE A 420 -23.45 10.52 -19.79
CA ILE A 420 -23.57 10.20 -18.36
C ILE A 420 -24.90 9.49 -18.08
N GLN A 421 -26.00 9.99 -18.67
CA GLN A 421 -27.32 9.38 -18.55
C GLN A 421 -27.34 7.96 -19.14
N MET A 422 -26.72 7.75 -20.30
CA MET A 422 -26.62 6.42 -20.92
C MET A 422 -26.01 5.38 -19.97
N VAL A 423 -24.92 5.71 -19.26
CA VAL A 423 -24.30 4.78 -18.30
C VAL A 423 -25.16 4.63 -17.04
N LEU A 424 -25.80 5.71 -16.57
CA LEU A 424 -26.74 5.65 -15.45
C LEU A 424 -27.94 4.73 -15.73
N ASP A 425 -28.45 4.72 -16.96
CA ASP A 425 -29.56 3.87 -17.38
C ASP A 425 -29.16 2.38 -17.47
N GLN A 426 -27.86 2.07 -17.56
CA GLN A 426 -27.34 0.69 -17.52
C GLN A 426 -27.33 0.11 -16.09
N LEU A 427 -27.40 0.96 -15.06
CA LEU A 427 -27.50 0.55 -13.65
C LEU A 427 -28.93 0.09 -13.30
N SER A 428 -29.43 -0.90 -14.03
CA SER A 428 -30.81 -1.36 -13.96
C SER A 428 -30.96 -2.67 -13.18
N PRO A 429 -32.18 -2.99 -12.70
CA PRO A 429 -32.50 -4.31 -12.13
C PRO A 429 -32.30 -5.48 -13.09
N ASP A 430 -32.34 -5.23 -14.40
CA ASP A 430 -32.22 -6.28 -15.42
C ASP A 430 -30.76 -6.64 -15.75
N ASN A 431 -29.82 -5.73 -15.45
CA ASN A 431 -28.39 -5.94 -15.72
C ASN A 431 -27.58 -6.27 -14.46
N VAL A 432 -28.23 -6.42 -13.31
CA VAL A 432 -27.53 -6.50 -12.01
C VAL A 432 -27.00 -7.90 -11.71
N ARG A 433 -25.85 -7.95 -11.03
CA ARG A 433 -25.27 -9.13 -10.38
C ARG A 433 -24.99 -8.77 -8.91
N ILE A 434 -25.50 -9.56 -7.98
CA ILE A 434 -25.41 -9.29 -6.54
C ILE A 434 -24.57 -10.38 -5.88
N PHE A 435 -23.47 -10.01 -5.23
CA PHE A 435 -22.63 -10.91 -4.45
C PHE A 435 -22.76 -10.56 -2.96
N TRP A 436 -23.28 -11.52 -2.20
CA TRP A 436 -23.51 -11.40 -0.78
C TRP A 436 -22.54 -12.30 -0.02
N GLU A 437 -21.53 -11.67 0.57
CA GLU A 437 -20.47 -12.32 1.33
C GLU A 437 -20.87 -12.37 2.81
N SER A 438 -20.95 -13.56 3.38
CA SER A 438 -21.23 -13.72 4.80
C SER A 438 -20.74 -15.05 5.34
N LYS A 439 -20.11 -15.01 6.52
CA LYS A 439 -19.81 -16.23 7.29
C LYS A 439 -21.07 -17.01 7.70
N LYS A 440 -22.25 -16.39 7.75
CA LYS A 440 -23.52 -17.08 8.06
C LYS A 440 -23.94 -18.09 6.98
N PHE A 441 -23.31 -18.09 5.80
CA PHE A 441 -23.57 -19.06 4.73
C PHE A 441 -22.72 -20.33 4.80
N GLU A 442 -21.87 -20.46 5.82
CA GLU A 442 -21.08 -21.67 6.04
C GLU A 442 -21.99 -22.89 6.20
N GLY A 443 -21.74 -23.94 5.41
CA GLY A 443 -22.61 -25.13 5.34
C GLY A 443 -23.95 -24.95 4.59
N LEU A 444 -24.25 -23.74 4.09
CA LEU A 444 -25.48 -23.42 3.34
C LEU A 444 -25.25 -23.19 1.84
N THR A 445 -24.05 -23.50 1.34
CA THR A 445 -23.65 -23.35 -0.06
C THR A 445 -23.54 -24.71 -0.75
N ASP A 446 -23.76 -24.76 -2.06
CA ASP A 446 -23.88 -26.00 -2.85
C ASP A 446 -22.88 -26.11 -4.00
N LYS A 447 -22.09 -25.07 -4.25
CA LYS A 447 -21.08 -25.00 -5.31
C LYS A 447 -19.74 -24.52 -4.77
N VAL A 448 -18.68 -24.83 -5.51
CA VAL A 448 -17.30 -24.45 -5.18
C VAL A 448 -16.60 -23.95 -6.43
N GLU A 449 -16.02 -22.75 -6.37
CA GLU A 449 -15.17 -22.21 -7.42
C GLU A 449 -13.84 -23.00 -7.47
N PRO A 450 -13.38 -23.46 -8.65
CA PRO A 450 -12.36 -24.50 -8.77
C PRO A 450 -10.93 -24.09 -8.37
N TRP A 451 -10.55 -22.82 -8.50
CA TRP A 451 -9.17 -22.39 -8.32
C TRP A 451 -8.82 -22.04 -6.88
N TYR A 452 -9.72 -21.35 -6.19
CA TYR A 452 -9.53 -20.93 -4.80
C TYR A 452 -10.38 -21.73 -3.81
N GLY A 453 -11.30 -22.57 -4.28
CA GLY A 453 -12.21 -23.30 -3.39
C GLY A 453 -13.22 -22.38 -2.73
N THR A 454 -13.71 -21.37 -3.44
CA THR A 454 -14.70 -20.43 -2.90
C THR A 454 -16.07 -21.07 -2.88
N ALA A 455 -16.60 -21.34 -1.69
CA ALA A 455 -17.92 -21.94 -1.51
C ALA A 455 -19.03 -20.90 -1.76
N TYR A 456 -19.97 -21.23 -2.64
CA TYR A 456 -21.06 -20.33 -3.04
C TYR A 456 -22.35 -21.07 -3.39
N SER A 457 -23.45 -20.33 -3.41
CA SER A 457 -24.71 -20.73 -4.06
C SER A 457 -25.19 -19.62 -4.99
N LEU A 458 -25.92 -20.00 -6.04
CA LEU A 458 -26.38 -19.07 -7.07
C LEU A 458 -27.90 -19.17 -7.21
N GLU A 459 -28.55 -18.02 -7.08
CA GLU A 459 -30.00 -17.86 -7.23
C GLU A 459 -30.29 -16.89 -8.38
N LYS A 460 -31.38 -17.13 -9.09
CA LYS A 460 -31.92 -16.17 -10.06
C LYS A 460 -32.83 -15.19 -9.35
N ILE A 461 -32.65 -13.91 -9.64
CA ILE A 461 -33.51 -12.82 -9.16
C ILE A 461 -34.27 -12.23 -10.35
N THR A 462 -35.40 -11.59 -10.08
CA THR A 462 -36.23 -10.96 -11.12
C THR A 462 -36.28 -9.46 -10.87
N GLY A 463 -36.42 -8.67 -11.94
CA GLY A 463 -36.64 -7.22 -11.81
C GLY A 463 -37.85 -6.89 -10.92
N SER A 464 -38.90 -7.70 -10.96
CA SER A 464 -40.07 -7.56 -10.07
C SER A 464 -39.74 -7.78 -8.58
N ALA A 465 -38.81 -8.68 -8.26
CA ALA A 465 -38.39 -8.89 -6.88
C ALA A 465 -37.64 -7.67 -6.34
N ILE A 466 -36.71 -7.12 -7.16
CA ILE A 466 -35.99 -5.89 -6.83
C ILE A 466 -36.96 -4.71 -6.68
N GLN A 467 -37.95 -4.59 -7.56
CA GLN A 467 -38.98 -3.56 -7.42
C GLN A 467 -39.79 -3.72 -6.13
N GLY A 468 -40.06 -4.96 -5.71
CA GLY A 468 -40.66 -5.26 -4.41
C GLY A 468 -39.81 -4.72 -3.26
N TRP A 469 -38.49 -4.91 -3.33
CA TRP A 469 -37.54 -4.38 -2.33
C TRP A 469 -37.45 -2.85 -2.34
N VAL A 470 -37.52 -2.22 -3.51
CA VAL A 470 -37.61 -0.76 -3.63
C VAL A 470 -38.85 -0.22 -2.93
N LEU A 471 -40.00 -0.89 -3.10
CA LEU A 471 -41.26 -0.48 -2.46
C LEU A 471 -41.27 -0.73 -0.94
N SER A 472 -40.60 -1.78 -0.46
CA SER A 472 -40.55 -2.11 0.97
C SER A 472 -39.49 -1.34 1.74
N ALA A 473 -38.41 -0.90 1.07
CA ALA A 473 -37.31 -0.21 1.70
C ALA A 473 -37.79 1.07 2.42
N PRO A 474 -37.14 1.47 3.53
CA PRO A 474 -37.47 2.68 4.28
C PRO A 474 -37.58 3.92 3.40
N ASP A 475 -38.50 4.81 3.74
CA ASP A 475 -38.63 6.12 3.10
C ASP A 475 -37.77 7.14 3.86
N GLU A 476 -36.57 7.36 3.33
CA GLU A 476 -35.55 8.23 3.92
C GLU A 476 -35.30 9.43 3.02
N ASN A 477 -34.93 10.57 3.62
CA ASN A 477 -34.71 11.81 2.89
C ASN A 477 -33.38 11.79 2.12
N MET A 478 -33.32 11.05 1.02
CA MET A 478 -32.19 11.02 0.10
C MET A 478 -32.23 12.21 -0.86
N HIS A 479 -31.09 12.86 -1.06
CA HIS A 479 -30.97 13.99 -1.97
C HIS A 479 -29.56 14.07 -2.58
N LEU A 480 -29.41 14.89 -3.61
CA LEU A 480 -28.10 15.22 -4.18
C LEU A 480 -27.23 15.98 -3.17
N PRO A 481 -25.89 15.90 -3.26
CA PRO A 481 -25.01 16.63 -2.37
C PRO A 481 -25.17 18.14 -2.51
N ALA A 482 -24.91 18.87 -1.42
CA ALA A 482 -24.75 20.32 -1.46
C ALA A 482 -23.40 20.71 -2.10
N PRO A 483 -23.25 21.94 -2.64
CA PRO A 483 -21.98 22.44 -3.16
C PRO A 483 -20.83 22.36 -2.15
N ASN A 484 -19.65 21.95 -2.62
CA ASN A 484 -18.52 21.70 -1.75
C ASN A 484 -17.80 22.98 -1.34
N LYS A 485 -17.97 23.38 -0.07
CA LYS A 485 -17.33 24.57 0.53
C LYS A 485 -15.82 24.46 0.77
N PHE A 486 -15.24 23.26 0.64
CA PHE A 486 -13.82 23.02 0.88
C PHE A 486 -12.94 23.18 -0.36
N ILE A 487 -13.53 23.39 -1.54
CA ILE A 487 -12.78 23.62 -2.77
C ILE A 487 -11.88 24.86 -2.58
N PRO A 488 -10.55 24.71 -2.77
CA PRO A 488 -9.64 25.81 -2.54
C PRO A 488 -9.78 26.87 -3.64
N THR A 489 -10.13 28.10 -3.24
CA THR A 489 -10.14 29.26 -4.15
C THR A 489 -8.87 30.10 -4.07
N ASP A 490 -8.10 29.99 -2.97
CA ASP A 490 -6.78 30.58 -2.81
C ASP A 490 -5.72 29.48 -2.89
N LEU A 491 -4.86 29.59 -3.90
CA LEU A 491 -3.74 28.69 -4.16
C LEU A 491 -2.43 29.48 -4.24
N SER A 492 -2.40 30.68 -3.62
CA SER A 492 -1.21 31.52 -3.57
C SER A 492 -0.13 30.91 -2.68
N LEU A 493 1.12 31.11 -3.08
CA LEU A 493 2.29 30.74 -2.29
C LEU A 493 2.64 31.89 -1.35
N LYS A 494 2.77 31.59 -0.06
CA LYS A 494 3.12 32.57 0.98
C LYS A 494 4.61 32.88 0.93
N VAL A 495 4.96 34.11 1.32
CA VAL A 495 6.35 34.57 1.29
C VAL A 495 7.08 34.06 2.53
N VAL A 496 7.97 33.10 2.33
CA VAL A 496 8.82 32.58 3.41
C VAL A 496 10.01 33.53 3.63
N GLN A 497 9.98 34.29 4.72
CA GLN A 497 11.11 35.15 5.12
C GLN A 497 12.26 34.33 5.73
N GLU A 498 11.94 33.22 6.39
CA GLU A 498 12.87 32.37 7.15
C GLU A 498 13.36 31.18 6.30
N LYS A 499 14.65 31.11 6.00
CA LYS A 499 15.23 30.01 5.20
C LYS A 499 15.70 28.84 6.08
N GLU A 500 14.85 28.41 7.00
CA GLU A 500 15.18 27.29 7.89
C GLU A 500 15.26 25.98 7.08
N LYS A 501 16.42 25.31 7.13
CA LYS A 501 16.65 24.01 6.48
C LYS A 501 15.94 22.88 7.25
N PHE A 502 15.82 23.03 8.57
CA PHE A 502 15.33 21.99 9.48
C PHE A 502 14.13 22.48 10.29
N PRO A 503 13.34 21.58 10.89
CA PRO A 503 12.32 21.96 11.85
C PRO A 503 12.92 22.71 13.04
N VAL A 504 12.25 23.79 13.44
CA VAL A 504 12.60 24.59 14.61
C VAL A 504 11.52 24.49 15.67
N LEU A 505 11.92 24.49 16.94
CA LEU A 505 10.99 24.55 18.07
C LEU A 505 10.58 26.01 18.28
N LEU A 506 9.44 26.43 17.70
CA LEU A 506 8.97 27.82 17.79
C LEU A 506 8.43 28.18 19.17
N SER A 507 7.73 27.27 19.81
CA SER A 507 7.16 27.50 21.13
C SER A 507 7.09 26.22 21.93
N ARG A 508 7.33 26.35 23.24
CA ARG A 508 7.14 25.27 24.21
C ARG A 508 6.49 25.84 25.45
N SER A 509 5.36 25.25 25.84
CA SER A 509 4.62 25.57 27.05
C SER A 509 4.58 24.35 27.98
N THR A 510 3.81 24.44 29.06
CA THR A 510 3.51 23.25 29.88
C THR A 510 2.45 22.34 29.23
N TYR A 511 1.72 22.85 28.23
CA TYR A 511 0.66 22.15 27.52
C TYR A 511 1.16 21.50 26.24
N SER A 512 2.11 22.15 25.56
CA SER A 512 2.49 21.79 24.20
C SER A 512 3.93 22.09 23.81
N ALA A 513 4.38 21.48 22.71
CA ALA A 513 5.56 21.86 21.95
C ALA A 513 5.17 22.03 20.47
N LEU A 514 5.60 23.11 19.84
CA LEU A 514 5.37 23.39 18.41
C LEU A 514 6.68 23.34 17.64
N TRP A 515 6.81 22.31 16.81
CA TRP A 515 7.80 22.24 15.76
C TRP A 515 7.24 22.82 14.46
N TYR A 516 8.04 23.62 13.77
CA TYR A 516 7.63 24.27 12.53
C TYR A 516 8.73 24.23 11.48
N LYS A 517 8.32 24.09 10.21
CA LYS A 517 9.21 24.22 9.05
C LYS A 517 8.45 24.81 7.86
N PRO A 518 8.80 25.98 7.33
CA PRO A 518 8.16 26.50 6.12
C PRO A 518 8.52 25.66 4.89
N ASP A 519 7.68 25.70 3.85
CA ASP A 519 8.04 25.15 2.54
C ASP A 519 9.15 25.99 1.89
N THR A 520 10.33 25.40 1.75
CA THR A 520 11.49 26.01 1.10
C THR A 520 11.91 25.29 -0.18
N LEU A 521 11.21 24.22 -0.56
CA LEU A 521 11.65 23.28 -1.60
C LEU A 521 10.58 23.05 -2.68
N PHE A 522 9.33 22.83 -2.29
CA PHE A 522 8.30 22.29 -3.17
C PHE A 522 7.49 23.38 -3.87
N SER A 523 7.35 24.54 -3.23
CA SER A 523 6.58 25.69 -3.74
C SER A 523 5.16 25.30 -4.13
N THR A 524 4.47 24.55 -3.26
CA THR A 524 3.10 24.08 -3.49
C THR A 524 2.12 24.75 -2.52
N PRO A 525 0.84 24.97 -2.89
CA PRO A 525 -0.16 25.56 -2.00
C PRO A 525 -0.69 24.52 -1.00
N LYS A 526 0.21 23.80 -0.35
CA LYS A 526 -0.08 22.66 0.52
C LYS A 526 0.59 22.80 1.86
N ALA A 527 -0.03 22.21 2.87
CA ALA A 527 0.50 22.19 4.22
C ALA A 527 0.25 20.84 4.90
N TYR A 528 1.04 20.59 5.93
CA TYR A 528 1.05 19.41 6.76
C TYR A 528 0.89 19.84 8.23
N VAL A 529 -0.06 19.25 8.94
CA VAL A 529 -0.24 19.45 10.38
C VAL A 529 -0.34 18.08 11.04
N LYS A 530 0.51 17.84 12.03
CA LYS A 530 0.50 16.65 12.88
C LYS A 530 0.38 17.08 14.33
N ILE A 531 -0.49 16.39 15.07
CA ILE A 531 -0.71 16.62 16.50
C ILE A 531 -0.65 15.25 17.18
N ASP A 532 0.30 15.06 18.09
CA ASP A 532 0.38 13.88 18.95
C ASP A 532 -0.18 14.21 20.34
N PHE A 533 -1.30 13.59 20.68
CA PHE A 533 -1.93 13.69 21.99
C PHE A 533 -1.30 12.65 22.91
N ASN A 534 -0.39 13.10 23.76
CA ASN A 534 0.24 12.24 24.76
C ASN A 534 -0.66 12.17 26.01
N CYS A 535 -1.37 11.05 26.15
CA CYS A 535 -2.35 10.76 27.19
C CYS A 535 -1.93 9.49 27.97
N PRO A 536 -1.31 9.59 29.16
CA PRO A 536 -0.78 8.45 29.91
C PRO A 536 -1.79 7.35 30.28
N TYR A 537 -3.09 7.68 30.31
CA TYR A 537 -4.16 6.73 30.62
C TYR A 537 -4.71 5.99 29.38
N SER A 538 -4.27 6.32 28.18
CA SER A 538 -4.77 5.74 26.92
C SER A 538 -4.43 4.27 26.71
N GLY A 539 -3.31 3.81 27.27
CA GLY A 539 -2.78 2.45 27.04
C GLY A 539 -2.36 1.73 28.31
N ASN A 540 -2.79 2.19 29.49
CA ASN A 540 -2.34 1.64 30.78
C ASN A 540 -2.93 0.26 31.14
N SER A 541 -3.91 -0.21 30.35
CA SER A 541 -4.60 -1.50 30.46
C SER A 541 -5.11 -1.92 29.08
N PRO A 542 -5.42 -3.21 28.85
CA PRO A 542 -6.11 -3.66 27.65
C PRO A 542 -7.43 -2.91 27.41
N GLU A 543 -8.23 -2.69 28.45
CA GLU A 543 -9.48 -1.93 28.39
C GLU A 543 -9.26 -0.51 27.90
N ALA A 544 -8.27 0.20 28.45
CA ALA A 544 -7.92 1.55 28.02
C ALA A 544 -7.51 1.58 26.54
N LYS A 545 -6.66 0.63 26.10
CA LYS A 545 -6.19 0.58 24.71
C LYS A 545 -7.36 0.39 23.74
N VAL A 546 -8.30 -0.49 24.07
CA VAL A 546 -9.52 -0.74 23.29
C VAL A 546 -10.44 0.47 23.29
N LEU A 547 -10.65 1.11 24.45
CA LEU A 547 -11.48 2.32 24.55
C LEU A 547 -10.87 3.49 23.78
N THR A 548 -9.55 3.66 23.77
CA THR A 548 -8.86 4.64 22.91
C THR A 548 -9.05 4.32 21.44
N HIS A 549 -8.96 3.04 21.03
CA HIS A 549 -9.24 2.64 19.66
C HIS A 549 -10.69 2.96 19.24
N ILE A 550 -11.68 2.55 20.05
CA ILE A 550 -13.10 2.86 19.80
C ILE A 550 -13.34 4.37 19.76
N PHE A 551 -12.70 5.15 20.63
CA PHE A 551 -12.77 6.61 20.62
C PHE A 551 -12.29 7.19 19.28
N THR A 552 -11.13 6.76 18.78
CA THR A 552 -10.59 7.28 17.51
C THR A 552 -11.46 6.91 16.31
N GLU A 553 -12.01 5.69 16.30
CA GLU A 553 -12.93 5.24 15.24
C GLU A 553 -14.27 5.99 15.28
N LEU A 554 -14.85 6.22 16.47
CA LEU A 554 -16.06 7.04 16.62
C LEU A 554 -15.83 8.49 16.22
N LEU A 555 -14.66 9.05 16.51
CA LEU A 555 -14.33 10.42 16.13
C LEU A 555 -14.24 10.55 14.61
N MET A 556 -13.61 9.58 13.92
CA MET A 556 -13.62 9.49 12.46
C MET A 556 -15.07 9.36 11.92
N ASP A 557 -15.88 8.47 12.49
CA ASP A 557 -17.29 8.25 12.13
C ASP A 557 -18.15 9.52 12.22
N TYR A 558 -17.96 10.30 13.28
CA TYR A 558 -18.69 11.55 13.53
C TYR A 558 -18.28 12.69 12.60
N LEU A 559 -17.00 12.74 12.23
CA LEU A 559 -16.47 13.79 11.36
C LEU A 559 -16.75 13.52 9.88
N ASN A 560 -17.01 12.26 9.53
CA ASN A 560 -17.05 11.78 8.14
C ASN A 560 -17.94 12.63 7.22
N GLU A 561 -19.18 12.91 7.62
CA GLU A 561 -20.15 13.66 6.80
C GLU A 561 -19.66 15.05 6.39
N TYR A 562 -18.97 15.71 7.32
CA TYR A 562 -18.43 17.05 7.13
C TYR A 562 -17.08 17.01 6.40
N ALA A 563 -16.20 16.11 6.83
CA ALA A 563 -14.82 16.05 6.38
C ALA A 563 -14.66 15.33 5.03
N TYR A 564 -15.65 14.56 4.59
CA TYR A 564 -15.70 13.97 3.25
C TYR A 564 -15.61 15.05 2.16
N TYR A 565 -16.33 16.16 2.33
CA TYR A 565 -16.23 17.32 1.43
C TYR A 565 -14.80 17.86 1.34
N ALA A 566 -14.08 17.91 2.46
CA ALA A 566 -12.67 18.29 2.48
C ALA A 566 -11.79 17.29 1.72
N GLN A 567 -12.00 15.99 1.93
CA GLN A 567 -11.25 14.94 1.24
C GLN A 567 -11.45 14.99 -0.27
N VAL A 568 -12.69 15.16 -0.75
CA VAL A 568 -13.00 15.37 -2.17
C VAL A 568 -12.26 16.58 -2.71
N ALA A 569 -12.19 17.67 -1.95
CA ALA A 569 -11.47 18.89 -2.33
C ALA A 569 -9.93 18.81 -2.21
N GLY A 570 -9.36 17.64 -1.92
CA GLY A 570 -7.91 17.43 -1.80
C GLY A 570 -7.30 17.85 -0.46
N LEU A 571 -8.12 17.94 0.59
CA LEU A 571 -7.69 18.15 1.97
C LEU A 571 -8.03 16.91 2.81
N TYR A 572 -7.00 16.14 3.15
CA TYR A 572 -7.12 14.86 3.83
C TYR A 572 -6.86 15.01 5.32
N TYR A 573 -7.54 14.19 6.11
CA TYR A 573 -7.27 14.04 7.53
C TYR A 573 -7.25 12.56 7.94
N SER A 574 -6.59 12.25 9.04
CA SER A 574 -6.65 10.94 9.68
C SER A 574 -6.50 11.10 11.20
N ILE A 575 -7.19 10.23 11.93
CA ILE A 575 -7.08 10.12 13.38
C ILE A 575 -6.79 8.66 13.69
N SER A 576 -5.73 8.40 14.46
CA SER A 576 -5.33 7.03 14.80
C SER A 576 -4.80 6.97 16.21
N HIS A 577 -5.08 5.87 16.90
CA HIS A 577 -4.51 5.62 18.22
C HIS A 577 -3.00 5.34 18.11
N THR A 578 -2.26 5.70 19.14
CA THR A 578 -0.82 5.45 19.28
C THR A 578 -0.56 4.64 20.55
N ASP A 579 0.71 4.39 20.89
CA ASP A 579 1.06 3.75 22.16
C ASP A 579 0.89 4.67 23.37
N GLY A 580 0.99 5.99 23.14
CA GLY A 580 0.88 6.99 24.19
C GLY A 580 -0.41 7.81 24.17
N GLY A 581 -1.32 7.56 23.24
CA GLY A 581 -2.57 8.29 23.10
C GLY A 581 -3.15 8.15 21.70
N PHE A 582 -3.25 9.26 20.98
CA PHE A 582 -3.73 9.28 19.60
C PHE A 582 -3.12 10.45 18.84
N GLU A 583 -3.13 10.38 17.53
CA GLU A 583 -2.60 11.41 16.66
C GLU A 583 -3.66 11.91 15.67
N VAL A 584 -3.60 13.21 15.36
CA VAL A 584 -4.39 13.86 14.33
C VAL A 584 -3.44 14.34 13.24
N THR A 585 -3.72 13.96 12.00
CA THR A 585 -2.94 14.39 10.82
C THR A 585 -3.85 15.10 9.85
N LEU A 586 -3.44 16.26 9.34
CA LEU A 586 -4.05 16.94 8.20
C LEU A 586 -2.99 17.18 7.13
N ARG A 587 -3.37 16.96 5.87
CA ARG A 587 -2.51 17.22 4.71
C ARG A 587 -3.32 17.61 3.49
N GLY A 588 -2.85 18.57 2.72
CA GLY A 588 -3.49 19.00 1.47
C GLY A 588 -3.42 20.50 1.29
N TYR A 589 -4.37 21.07 0.57
CA TYR A 589 -4.39 22.50 0.27
C TYR A 589 -4.54 23.37 1.53
N ASN A 590 -3.65 24.37 1.70
CA ASN A 590 -3.56 25.13 2.96
C ASN A 590 -4.75 26.06 3.23
N HIS A 591 -5.46 26.54 2.19
CA HIS A 591 -6.50 27.56 2.32
C HIS A 591 -7.63 27.17 3.29
N LYS A 592 -8.18 25.95 3.18
CA LYS A 592 -9.28 25.47 4.04
C LYS A 592 -8.82 24.56 5.18
N LEU A 593 -7.51 24.36 5.33
CA LEU A 593 -6.92 23.46 6.33
C LEU A 593 -7.28 23.86 7.75
N ARG A 594 -7.15 25.16 8.07
CA ARG A 594 -7.45 25.69 9.41
C ARG A 594 -8.89 25.42 9.82
N ILE A 595 -9.84 25.62 8.90
CA ILE A 595 -11.28 25.39 9.17
C ILE A 595 -11.53 23.93 9.54
N LEU A 596 -10.92 22.99 8.81
CA LEU A 596 -11.05 21.57 9.13
C LEU A 596 -10.39 21.24 10.47
N LEU A 597 -9.19 21.76 10.73
CA LEU A 597 -8.47 21.56 11.99
C LEU A 597 -9.29 22.05 13.20
N GLU A 598 -9.83 23.26 13.13
CA GLU A 598 -10.67 23.84 14.19
C GLU A 598 -11.93 22.96 14.41
N THR A 599 -12.58 22.50 13.32
CA THR A 599 -13.74 21.60 13.42
C THR A 599 -13.40 20.27 14.11
N ILE A 600 -12.23 19.68 13.80
CA ILE A 600 -11.78 18.43 14.43
C ILE A 600 -11.55 18.64 15.93
N VAL A 601 -10.88 19.73 16.31
CA VAL A 601 -10.56 20.04 17.71
C VAL A 601 -11.80 20.38 18.51
N GLU A 602 -12.74 21.13 17.94
CA GLU A 602 -14.05 21.37 18.53
C GLU A 602 -14.81 20.04 18.72
N LYS A 603 -14.71 19.12 17.77
CA LYS A 603 -15.37 17.80 17.89
C LYS A 603 -14.74 16.91 18.96
N ILE A 604 -13.42 16.99 19.17
CA ILE A 604 -12.73 16.37 20.30
C ILE A 604 -13.24 16.97 21.62
N ALA A 605 -13.32 18.31 21.69
CA ALA A 605 -13.71 19.03 22.90
C ALA A 605 -15.17 18.78 23.31
N THR A 606 -16.03 18.54 22.32
CA THR A 606 -17.48 18.31 22.49
C THR A 606 -17.87 16.85 22.28
N PHE A 607 -16.91 15.93 22.37
CA PHE A 607 -17.15 14.52 22.10
C PHE A 607 -18.18 13.92 23.05
N GLU A 608 -19.22 13.32 22.48
CA GLU A 608 -20.29 12.64 23.21
C GLU A 608 -20.50 11.24 22.62
N VAL A 609 -20.63 10.23 23.47
CA VAL A 609 -20.81 8.85 23.03
C VAL A 609 -22.27 8.61 22.68
N LYS A 610 -22.55 8.34 21.40
CA LYS A 610 -23.86 7.93 20.92
C LYS A 610 -23.98 6.41 21.01
N THR A 611 -25.05 5.91 21.66
CA THR A 611 -25.21 4.48 21.97
C THR A 611 -25.31 3.60 20.72
N ASP A 612 -26.07 4.07 19.72
CA ASP A 612 -26.24 3.42 18.43
C ASP A 612 -24.90 3.30 17.68
N ARG A 613 -24.13 4.39 17.62
CA ARG A 613 -22.82 4.39 16.94
C ARG A 613 -21.77 3.60 17.69
N PHE A 614 -21.75 3.68 19.03
CA PHE A 614 -20.84 2.86 19.85
C PHE A 614 -21.01 1.37 19.57
N SER A 615 -22.25 0.90 19.46
CA SER A 615 -22.54 -0.51 19.19
C SER A 615 -21.97 -0.97 17.84
N VAL A 616 -22.13 -0.15 16.80
CA VAL A 616 -21.59 -0.41 15.45
C VAL A 616 -20.06 -0.43 15.45
N ILE A 617 -19.42 0.56 16.08
CA ILE A 617 -17.95 0.63 16.15
C ILE A 617 -17.37 -0.49 17.01
N LYS A 618 -18.01 -0.83 18.14
CA LYS A 618 -17.63 -1.97 18.97
C LYS A 618 -17.70 -3.29 18.18
N GLU A 619 -18.75 -3.50 17.40
CA GLU A 619 -18.88 -4.66 16.50
C GLU A 619 -17.74 -4.69 15.47
N MET A 620 -17.47 -3.55 14.82
CA MET A 620 -16.39 -3.42 13.84
C MET A 620 -15.02 -3.76 14.43
N VAL A 621 -14.66 -3.17 15.58
CA VAL A 621 -13.39 -3.43 16.28
C VAL A 621 -13.30 -4.89 16.76
N THR A 622 -14.42 -5.48 17.19
CA THR A 622 -14.48 -6.90 17.55
C THR A 622 -14.13 -7.79 16.36
N LYS A 623 -14.74 -7.53 15.20
CA LYS A 623 -14.44 -8.27 13.95
C LYS A 623 -13.01 -8.05 13.50
N GLU A 624 -12.46 -6.84 13.64
CA GLU A 624 -11.06 -6.55 13.33
C GLU A 624 -10.10 -7.44 14.13
N TYR A 625 -10.28 -7.51 15.45
CA TYR A 625 -9.44 -8.35 16.32
C TYR A 625 -9.65 -9.84 16.05
N GLN A 626 -10.89 -10.29 15.84
CA GLN A 626 -11.16 -11.67 15.43
C GLN A 626 -10.51 -12.02 14.09
N ASN A 627 -10.36 -11.04 13.20
CA ASN A 627 -9.74 -11.21 11.89
C ASN A 627 -8.21 -11.21 11.92
N PHE A 628 -7.60 -10.88 13.06
CA PHE A 628 -6.14 -10.96 13.23
C PHE A 628 -5.61 -12.37 12.91
N LYS A 629 -6.33 -13.43 13.29
CA LYS A 629 -5.92 -14.81 13.02
C LYS A 629 -5.78 -15.17 11.54
N TYR A 630 -6.46 -14.44 10.65
CA TYR A 630 -6.41 -14.65 9.20
C TYR A 630 -5.32 -13.83 8.50
N GLN A 631 -4.51 -13.07 9.24
CA GLN A 631 -3.29 -12.45 8.70
C GLN A 631 -2.31 -13.54 8.26
N GLN A 632 -1.45 -13.22 7.29
CA GLN A 632 -0.44 -14.16 6.81
C GLN A 632 0.56 -14.50 7.93
N PRO A 633 1.11 -15.73 7.98
CA PRO A 633 2.06 -16.16 9.00
C PRO A 633 3.22 -15.19 9.24
N TYR A 634 3.77 -14.58 8.19
CA TYR A 634 4.86 -13.60 8.37
C TYR A 634 4.41 -12.34 9.11
N GLN A 635 3.17 -11.89 8.91
CA GLN A 635 2.59 -10.74 9.62
C GLN A 635 2.36 -11.07 11.09
N GLN A 636 1.90 -12.30 11.38
CA GLN A 636 1.78 -12.80 12.75
C GLN A 636 3.17 -12.85 13.43
N ALA A 637 4.19 -13.33 12.72
CA ALA A 637 5.56 -13.35 13.24
C ALA A 637 6.12 -11.95 13.52
N MET A 638 5.86 -10.96 12.64
CA MET A 638 6.24 -9.56 12.86
C MET A 638 5.51 -8.94 14.07
N TYR A 639 4.23 -9.27 14.24
CA TYR A 639 3.45 -8.85 15.39
C TYR A 639 4.05 -9.37 16.70
N TYR A 640 4.31 -10.68 16.81
CA TYR A 640 4.93 -11.26 18.00
C TYR A 640 6.33 -10.69 18.26
N CYS A 641 7.12 -10.45 17.21
CA CYS A 641 8.42 -9.80 17.34
C CYS A 641 8.28 -8.40 17.98
N SER A 642 7.27 -7.62 17.58
CA SER A 642 7.00 -6.31 18.14
C SER A 642 6.50 -6.40 19.60
N LEU A 643 5.60 -7.34 19.88
CA LEU A 643 5.04 -7.60 21.21
C LEU A 643 6.12 -8.02 22.23
N ILE A 644 7.10 -8.81 21.79
CA ILE A 644 8.23 -9.25 22.62
C ILE A 644 9.19 -8.11 22.92
N LEU A 645 9.44 -7.23 21.95
CA LEU A 645 10.46 -6.19 22.07
C LEU A 645 9.98 -4.90 22.75
N GLN A 646 8.69 -4.57 22.66
CA GLN A 646 8.15 -3.31 23.19
C GLN A 646 7.57 -3.49 24.60
N ASP A 647 7.98 -2.61 25.52
CA ASP A 647 7.65 -2.71 26.97
C ASP A 647 6.15 -2.58 27.25
N GLN A 648 5.52 -1.51 26.76
CA GLN A 648 4.12 -1.15 27.07
C GLN A 648 3.15 -1.59 25.96
N THR A 649 3.10 -2.88 25.67
CA THR A 649 2.20 -3.45 24.65
C THR A 649 1.39 -4.62 25.17
N TRP A 650 0.13 -4.69 24.72
CA TRP A 650 -0.86 -5.70 25.11
C TRP A 650 -1.12 -6.68 23.98
N PRO A 651 -1.17 -8.01 24.25
CA PRO A 651 -1.63 -9.00 23.30
C PRO A 651 -3.03 -8.66 22.73
N TRP A 652 -3.26 -8.95 21.46
CA TRP A 652 -4.56 -8.70 20.81
C TRP A 652 -5.67 -9.57 21.42
N ILE A 653 -5.32 -10.73 21.98
CA ILE A 653 -6.29 -11.61 22.64
C ILE A 653 -6.84 -10.99 23.93
N GLU A 654 -5.99 -10.34 24.73
CA GLU A 654 -6.42 -9.60 25.92
C GLU A 654 -7.34 -8.44 25.55
N GLN A 655 -7.04 -7.75 24.43
CA GLN A 655 -7.89 -6.70 23.88
C GLN A 655 -9.24 -7.25 23.37
N LEU A 656 -9.25 -8.44 22.77
CA LEU A 656 -10.47 -9.11 22.35
C LEU A 656 -11.31 -9.59 23.54
N ASP A 657 -10.68 -10.09 24.60
CA ASP A 657 -11.35 -10.64 25.78
C ASP A 657 -12.12 -9.57 26.58
N VAL A 658 -11.64 -8.32 26.59
CA VAL A 658 -12.30 -7.23 27.30
C VAL A 658 -13.50 -6.65 26.55
N LEU A 659 -13.50 -6.72 25.21
CA LEU A 659 -14.53 -6.11 24.36
C LEU A 659 -15.97 -6.46 24.76
N PRO A 660 -16.34 -7.74 25.00
CA PRO A 660 -17.71 -8.11 25.37
C PRO A 660 -18.24 -7.32 26.57
N ALA A 661 -17.41 -7.08 27.58
CA ALA A 661 -17.80 -6.42 28.83
C ALA A 661 -17.99 -4.90 28.68
N LEU A 662 -17.27 -4.25 27.76
CA LEU A 662 -17.29 -2.78 27.61
C LEU A 662 -18.67 -2.24 27.22
N GLN A 663 -19.17 -1.27 27.96
CA GLN A 663 -20.44 -0.59 27.71
C GLN A 663 -20.21 0.87 27.29
N VAL A 664 -21.29 1.51 26.84
CA VAL A 664 -21.30 2.93 26.43
C VAL A 664 -20.80 3.83 27.57
N GLU A 665 -21.21 3.52 28.80
CA GLU A 665 -20.86 4.28 30.00
C GLU A 665 -19.36 4.22 30.32
N ASP A 666 -18.68 3.12 29.95
CA ASP A 666 -17.24 2.97 30.16
C ASP A 666 -16.48 3.95 29.27
N LEU A 667 -16.85 4.04 27.99
CA LEU A 667 -16.25 5.02 27.08
C LEU A 667 -16.57 6.46 27.51
N ALA A 668 -17.82 6.72 27.89
CA ALA A 668 -18.25 8.05 28.33
C ALA A 668 -17.49 8.54 29.57
N LYS A 669 -17.14 7.63 30.50
CA LYS A 669 -16.28 7.94 31.66
C LYS A 669 -14.80 8.01 31.29
N PHE A 670 -14.37 7.16 30.37
CA PHE A 670 -12.97 7.03 29.98
C PHE A 670 -12.45 8.23 29.20
N VAL A 671 -13.19 8.76 28.22
CA VAL A 671 -12.70 9.85 27.36
C VAL A 671 -12.28 11.09 28.19
N PRO A 672 -13.09 11.61 29.13
CA PRO A 672 -12.65 12.69 30.01
C PRO A 672 -11.45 12.31 30.88
N ALA A 673 -11.37 11.07 31.36
CA ALA A 673 -10.25 10.59 32.17
C ALA A 673 -8.95 10.51 31.35
N MET A 674 -9.01 10.01 30.13
CA MET A 674 -7.91 9.92 29.18
C MET A 674 -7.34 11.31 28.86
N LEU A 675 -8.22 12.28 28.57
CA LEU A 675 -7.85 13.64 28.20
C LEU A 675 -7.49 14.53 29.39
N SER A 676 -7.84 14.12 30.62
CA SER A 676 -7.68 14.93 31.84
C SER A 676 -6.27 15.46 32.10
N ARG A 677 -5.26 14.74 31.60
CA ARG A 677 -3.83 15.04 31.72
C ARG A 677 -3.19 14.75 30.36
N THR A 678 -2.86 15.79 29.60
CA THR A 678 -2.42 15.64 28.21
C THR A 678 -1.27 16.60 27.92
N PHE A 679 -0.35 16.17 27.05
CA PHE A 679 0.65 17.01 26.42
C PHE A 679 0.54 16.90 24.90
N LEU A 680 0.56 18.03 24.20
CA LEU A 680 0.40 18.08 22.74
C LEU A 680 1.74 18.36 22.05
N GLU A 681 2.18 17.46 21.19
CA GLU A 681 3.34 17.69 20.34
C GLU A 681 2.87 17.98 18.90
N PHE A 682 3.09 19.22 18.46
CA PHE A 682 2.69 19.71 17.15
C PHE A 682 3.88 19.69 16.20
N TYR A 683 3.61 19.30 14.95
CA TYR A 683 4.50 19.58 13.84
C TYR A 683 3.72 20.16 12.67
N ILE A 684 4.04 21.41 12.31
CA ILE A 684 3.38 22.17 11.24
C ILE A 684 4.41 22.48 10.16
N ALA A 685 4.13 22.09 8.92
CA ALA A 685 5.02 22.34 7.80
C ALA A 685 4.27 22.73 6.51
N GLY A 686 4.97 23.39 5.60
CA GLY A 686 4.45 23.71 4.27
C GLY A 686 4.15 25.20 4.04
N ASN A 687 3.15 25.48 3.20
CA ASN A 687 2.69 26.82 2.83
C ASN A 687 1.88 27.52 3.95
N ILE A 688 2.54 27.75 5.08
CA ILE A 688 2.04 28.41 6.29
C ILE A 688 3.10 29.42 6.73
N GLU A 689 2.70 30.61 7.16
CA GLU A 689 3.61 31.62 7.69
C GLU A 689 3.96 31.37 9.16
N SER A 690 5.16 31.82 9.58
CA SER A 690 5.70 31.58 10.92
C SER A 690 4.78 32.05 12.05
N HIS A 691 3.96 33.09 11.82
CA HIS A 691 3.00 33.58 12.81
C HIS A 691 1.64 32.85 12.81
N GLU A 692 1.29 32.16 11.72
CA GLU A 692 0.03 31.41 11.63
C GLU A 692 0.09 30.11 12.44
N ALA A 693 1.24 29.43 12.43
CA ALA A 693 1.43 28.18 13.17
C ALA A 693 1.20 28.34 14.69
N PRO A 694 1.83 29.32 15.39
CA PRO A 694 1.50 29.63 16.79
C PRO A 694 0.04 30.05 17.00
N SER A 695 -0.58 30.75 16.04
CA SER A 695 -2.00 31.10 16.15
C SER A 695 -2.90 29.88 16.13
N MET A 696 -2.60 28.87 15.30
CA MET A 696 -3.34 27.60 15.28
C MET A 696 -3.18 26.86 16.61
N VAL A 697 -1.94 26.72 17.11
CA VAL A 697 -1.68 26.06 18.39
C VAL A 697 -2.38 26.77 19.54
N LYS A 698 -2.31 28.11 19.59
CA LYS A 698 -2.99 28.90 20.61
C LYS A 698 -4.50 28.66 20.64
N HIS A 699 -5.14 28.60 19.47
CA HIS A 699 -6.57 28.30 19.40
C HIS A 699 -6.88 26.91 20.00
N ILE A 700 -6.05 25.90 19.70
CA ILE A 700 -6.21 24.55 20.23
C ILE A 700 -5.98 24.51 21.74
N GLU A 701 -4.97 25.22 22.23
CA GLU A 701 -4.73 25.39 23.65
C GLU A 701 -5.92 26.09 24.35
N ASP A 702 -6.51 27.09 23.70
CA ASP A 702 -7.66 27.83 24.24
C ASP A 702 -8.91 26.93 24.33
N VAL A 703 -9.14 26.08 23.32
CA VAL A 703 -10.27 25.13 23.33
C VAL A 703 -10.08 24.03 24.37
N LEU A 704 -8.88 23.45 24.49
CA LEU A 704 -8.64 22.26 25.30
C LEU A 704 -8.19 22.55 26.75
N PHE A 705 -7.41 23.61 26.96
CA PHE A 705 -6.77 23.93 28.25
C PHE A 705 -7.24 25.24 28.88
N ASN A 706 -7.44 26.31 28.10
CA ASN A 706 -7.75 27.65 28.67
C ASN A 706 -9.25 28.00 28.69
N CYS A 707 -10.12 27.08 28.29
CA CYS A 707 -11.57 27.32 28.33
C CYS A 707 -12.10 27.36 29.78
N SER A 708 -13.36 27.80 29.96
CA SER A 708 -13.98 27.95 31.29
C SER A 708 -14.07 26.63 32.08
N LYS A 709 -14.09 25.49 31.38
CA LYS A 709 -14.06 24.14 31.94
C LYS A 709 -12.99 23.31 31.19
N PRO A 710 -11.71 23.43 31.55
CA PRO A 710 -10.61 22.77 30.84
C PRO A 710 -10.83 21.26 30.75
N LEU A 711 -10.80 20.74 29.51
CA LEU A 711 -10.84 19.30 29.26
C LEU A 711 -9.50 18.65 29.62
N CYS A 712 -8.41 19.37 29.34
CA CYS A 712 -7.05 18.92 29.56
C CYS A 712 -6.34 19.74 30.65
N LYS A 713 -5.48 19.08 31.42
CA LYS A 713 -4.50 19.70 32.31
C LYS A 713 -3.09 19.28 31.88
N PRO A 714 -2.04 20.08 32.16
CA PRO A 714 -0.68 19.72 31.82
C PRO A 714 -0.25 18.42 32.51
N LEU A 715 0.58 17.63 31.83
CA LEU A 715 1.30 16.51 32.42
C LEU A 715 2.28 17.01 33.49
N PHE A 716 2.49 16.22 34.53
CA PHE A 716 3.67 16.40 35.37
C PHE A 716 4.91 15.89 34.63
N SER A 717 6.09 16.45 34.91
CA SER A 717 7.33 16.08 34.24
C SER A 717 7.64 14.57 34.28
N SER A 718 7.22 13.86 35.34
CA SER A 718 7.39 12.41 35.51
C SER A 718 6.37 11.56 34.76
N GLN A 719 5.30 12.15 34.21
CA GLN A 719 4.25 11.45 33.47
C GLN A 719 4.48 11.47 31.96
N HIS A 720 5.50 12.16 31.46
CA HIS A 720 5.87 12.08 30.06
C HIS A 720 6.28 10.65 29.72
N LEU A 721 5.56 10.05 28.77
CA LEU A 721 5.76 8.67 28.37
C LEU A 721 7.14 8.47 27.75
N ALA A 722 7.74 7.33 28.06
CA ALA A 722 9.04 6.92 27.57
C ALA A 722 8.88 5.61 26.80
N ASN A 723 9.08 5.64 25.49
CA ASN A 723 9.06 4.42 24.69
C ASN A 723 10.37 3.65 24.92
N ARG A 724 10.25 2.40 25.36
CA ARG A 724 11.37 1.55 25.72
C ARG A 724 11.30 0.21 24.99
N VAL A 725 12.47 -0.32 24.70
CA VAL A 725 12.65 -1.58 23.98
C VAL A 725 13.51 -2.51 24.81
N VAL A 726 13.14 -3.79 24.82
CA VAL A 726 13.89 -4.87 25.46
C VAL A 726 15.30 -4.93 24.90
N LYS A 727 16.28 -4.95 25.80
CA LYS A 727 17.69 -5.14 25.49
C LYS A 727 18.04 -6.61 25.62
N LEU A 728 18.15 -7.27 24.48
CA LEU A 728 18.54 -8.67 24.39
C LEU A 728 20.00 -8.85 24.86
N GLU A 729 20.26 -10.01 25.47
CA GLU A 729 21.59 -10.37 25.98
C GLU A 729 22.56 -10.74 24.85
N SER A 730 23.80 -10.27 24.96
CA SER A 730 24.85 -10.54 23.97
C SER A 730 25.25 -12.01 23.98
N GLY A 731 25.40 -12.61 22.79
CA GLY A 731 25.77 -14.02 22.62
C GLY A 731 24.63 -15.00 22.85
N MET A 732 23.42 -14.51 23.15
CA MET A 732 22.23 -15.33 23.34
C MET A 732 21.34 -15.31 22.09
N ASN A 733 20.80 -16.48 21.76
CA ASN A 733 19.76 -16.62 20.74
C ASN A 733 18.44 -16.97 21.41
N TYR A 734 17.46 -16.08 21.28
CA TYR A 734 16.11 -16.31 21.76
C TYR A 734 15.22 -16.77 20.62
N PHE A 735 14.30 -17.68 20.89
CA PHE A 735 13.25 -18.01 19.93
C PHE A 735 11.89 -18.12 20.59
N TYR A 736 10.86 -17.73 19.84
CA TYR A 736 9.45 -17.82 20.23
C TYR A 736 8.69 -18.65 19.20
N PRO A 737 8.33 -19.90 19.52
CA PRO A 737 7.45 -20.69 18.68
C PRO A 737 5.98 -20.38 18.93
N SER A 738 5.23 -20.35 17.84
CA SER A 738 3.77 -20.21 17.85
C SER A 738 3.19 -21.06 16.72
N GLU A 739 2.02 -21.66 16.94
CA GLU A 739 1.23 -22.21 15.84
C GLU A 739 0.56 -21.08 15.08
N CYS A 740 0.39 -21.23 13.77
CA CYS A 740 -0.37 -20.30 12.97
C CYS A 740 -1.81 -20.25 13.49
N LEU A 741 -2.29 -19.04 13.74
CA LEU A 741 -3.63 -18.84 14.30
C LEU A 741 -4.75 -19.29 13.35
N ASN A 742 -4.49 -19.37 12.04
CA ASN A 742 -5.39 -19.97 11.06
C ASN A 742 -4.94 -21.41 10.75
N PRO A 743 -5.67 -22.44 11.21
CA PRO A 743 -5.31 -23.84 10.97
C PRO A 743 -5.42 -24.26 9.50
N GLU A 744 -6.15 -23.51 8.66
CA GLU A 744 -6.23 -23.76 7.23
C GLU A 744 -4.98 -23.28 6.48
N ASN A 745 -4.14 -22.45 7.12
CA ASN A 745 -2.94 -21.95 6.48
C ASN A 745 -1.79 -22.96 6.60
N GLU A 746 -1.38 -23.49 5.46
CA GLU A 746 -0.26 -24.41 5.35
C GLU A 746 1.11 -23.72 5.46
N ASN A 747 1.16 -22.40 5.25
CA ASN A 747 2.40 -21.64 5.29
C ASN A 747 2.91 -21.49 6.73
N SER A 748 4.20 -21.71 6.89
CA SER A 748 4.99 -21.32 8.06
C SER A 748 5.75 -20.03 7.78
N ALA A 749 6.14 -19.30 8.82
CA ALA A 749 7.00 -18.13 8.68
C ALA A 749 8.07 -18.02 9.76
N LEU A 750 9.20 -17.46 9.36
CA LEU A 750 10.28 -17.04 10.24
C LEU A 750 10.45 -15.52 10.16
N VAL A 751 10.51 -14.88 11.32
CA VAL A 751 11.11 -13.56 11.48
C VAL A 751 12.36 -13.72 12.34
N HIS A 752 13.54 -13.59 11.72
CA HIS A 752 14.83 -13.64 12.41
C HIS A 752 15.36 -12.22 12.57
N TYR A 753 15.29 -11.69 13.80
CA TYR A 753 15.70 -10.34 14.14
C TYR A 753 17.04 -10.34 14.88
N ILE A 754 18.01 -9.58 14.37
CA ILE A 754 19.31 -9.35 15.00
C ILE A 754 19.33 -7.92 15.54
N GLN A 755 19.25 -7.79 16.86
CA GLN A 755 19.30 -6.48 17.53
C GLN A 755 20.74 -5.97 17.56
N VAL A 756 20.98 -4.81 16.95
CA VAL A 756 22.33 -4.24 16.83
C VAL A 756 22.59 -3.28 17.99
N GLY A 757 21.85 -2.17 18.05
CA GLY A 757 22.16 -1.15 19.04
C GLY A 757 21.23 0.04 19.04
N ARG A 758 21.51 0.94 19.98
CA ARG A 758 20.83 2.24 20.09
C ARG A 758 21.38 3.19 19.02
N ASP A 759 20.55 4.13 18.58
CA ASP A 759 20.85 5.10 17.52
C ASP A 759 22.22 5.78 17.67
N ASP A 760 23.12 5.44 16.76
CA ASP A 760 24.49 5.95 16.63
C ASP A 760 24.85 6.05 15.15
N PHE A 761 25.34 7.21 14.70
CA PHE A 761 25.58 7.43 13.27
C PHE A 761 26.52 6.38 12.66
N LYS A 762 27.63 6.05 13.33
CA LYS A 762 28.63 5.11 12.80
C LYS A 762 28.08 3.69 12.75
N LEU A 763 27.38 3.25 13.80
CA LEU A 763 26.79 1.92 13.83
C LEU A 763 25.64 1.78 12.82
N ASN A 764 24.82 2.82 12.68
CA ASN A 764 23.71 2.86 11.73
C ASN A 764 24.21 2.74 10.29
N VAL A 765 25.25 3.48 9.89
CA VAL A 765 25.77 3.39 8.51
C VAL A 765 26.38 2.04 8.20
N LYS A 766 27.03 1.39 9.18
CA LYS A 766 27.55 0.01 9.05
C LYS A 766 26.41 -0.98 8.83
N LEU A 767 25.34 -0.89 9.62
CA LEU A 767 24.14 -1.70 9.45
C LEU A 767 23.44 -1.45 8.10
N GLN A 768 23.31 -0.18 7.70
CA GLN A 768 22.68 0.21 6.44
C GLN A 768 23.46 -0.32 5.24
N LEU A 769 24.78 -0.18 5.24
CA LEU A 769 25.65 -0.70 4.18
C LEU A 769 25.61 -2.23 4.14
N PHE A 770 25.71 -2.89 5.29
CA PHE A 770 25.57 -4.34 5.36
C PHE A 770 24.24 -4.80 4.77
N ALA A 771 23.13 -4.15 5.14
CA ALA A 771 21.81 -4.50 4.64
C ALA A 771 21.70 -4.29 3.12
N LEU A 772 22.30 -3.22 2.56
CA LEU A 772 22.35 -2.98 1.12
C LEU A 772 23.06 -4.11 0.38
N VAL A 773 24.30 -4.44 0.82
CA VAL A 773 25.14 -5.49 0.19
C VAL A 773 24.50 -6.88 0.33
N ALA A 774 23.91 -7.19 1.49
CA ALA A 774 23.35 -8.51 1.75
C ALA A 774 21.95 -8.73 1.15
N LYS A 775 21.25 -7.67 0.72
CA LYS A 775 19.85 -7.74 0.26
C LYS A 775 19.68 -8.67 -0.94
N GLN A 776 20.39 -8.41 -2.04
CA GLN A 776 20.26 -9.22 -3.26
C GLN A 776 20.78 -10.65 -3.06
N PRO A 777 21.93 -10.90 -2.40
CA PRO A 777 22.40 -12.26 -2.14
C PRO A 777 21.45 -13.07 -1.25
N THR A 778 20.79 -12.42 -0.28
CA THR A 778 19.75 -13.06 0.54
C THR A 778 18.58 -13.51 -0.31
N PHE A 779 18.07 -12.62 -1.18
CA PHE A 779 16.98 -12.95 -2.09
C PHE A 779 17.38 -14.06 -3.06
N HIS A 780 18.52 -13.93 -3.75
CA HIS A 780 18.97 -14.92 -4.71
C HIS A 780 19.13 -16.31 -4.06
N GLN A 781 19.85 -16.41 -2.94
CA GLN A 781 20.11 -17.69 -2.28
C GLN A 781 18.84 -18.30 -1.69
N LEU A 782 18.08 -17.56 -0.88
CA LEU A 782 16.97 -18.11 -0.12
C LEU A 782 15.67 -18.21 -0.94
N ARG A 783 15.46 -17.32 -1.93
CA ARG A 783 14.31 -17.36 -2.83
C ARG A 783 14.61 -18.08 -4.15
N SER A 784 15.59 -17.62 -4.92
CA SER A 784 15.77 -18.04 -6.32
C SER A 784 16.44 -19.42 -6.45
N VAL A 785 17.42 -19.71 -5.59
CA VAL A 785 18.16 -20.98 -5.58
C VAL A 785 17.47 -22.01 -4.69
N GLU A 786 17.24 -21.69 -3.41
CA GLU A 786 16.68 -22.64 -2.45
C GLU A 786 15.16 -22.76 -2.49
N GLN A 787 14.47 -21.81 -3.13
CA GLN A 787 13.01 -21.84 -3.30
C GLN A 787 12.27 -21.99 -1.97
N LEU A 788 12.71 -21.28 -0.93
CA LEU A 788 12.07 -21.35 0.39
C LEU A 788 10.64 -20.79 0.37
N GLY A 789 10.36 -19.77 -0.43
CA GLY A 789 8.99 -19.29 -0.69
C GLY A 789 8.94 -17.84 -1.14
N TYR A 790 7.80 -17.44 -1.69
CA TYR A 790 7.59 -16.13 -2.34
C TYR A 790 8.03 -14.93 -1.50
N ILE A 791 7.68 -14.93 -0.22
CA ILE A 791 8.05 -13.85 0.70
C ILE A 791 9.42 -14.19 1.27
N THR A 792 10.46 -13.52 0.78
CA THR A 792 11.84 -13.59 1.29
C THR A 792 12.42 -12.18 1.29
N VAL A 793 12.56 -11.58 2.46
CA VAL A 793 12.95 -10.17 2.61
C VAL A 793 14.06 -10.02 3.64
N LEU A 794 15.08 -9.22 3.31
CA LEU A 794 16.04 -8.66 4.25
C LEU A 794 15.78 -7.15 4.37
N MET A 795 15.61 -6.66 5.59
CA MET A 795 15.45 -5.23 5.83
C MET A 795 16.00 -4.79 7.17
N GLN A 796 16.16 -3.49 7.33
CA GLN A 796 16.46 -2.85 8.61
C GLN A 796 15.17 -2.62 9.39
N ARG A 797 15.26 -2.63 10.71
CA ARG A 797 14.16 -2.36 11.61
C ARG A 797 14.59 -1.37 12.68
N ASN A 798 13.74 -0.36 12.94
CA ASN A 798 13.92 0.62 14.00
C ASN A 798 12.72 0.54 14.96
N TYR A 799 13.00 0.21 16.23
CA TYR A 799 12.04 0.29 17.32
C TYR A 799 12.46 1.46 18.22
N CYS A 800 11.82 2.62 18.07
CA CYS A 800 12.00 3.78 18.95
C CYS A 800 13.48 4.20 19.16
N GLY A 801 14.28 4.17 18.09
CA GLY A 801 15.71 4.49 18.12
C GLY A 801 16.62 3.30 18.42
N ILE A 802 16.08 2.07 18.48
CA ILE A 802 16.86 0.83 18.55
C ILE A 802 16.84 0.14 17.19
N HIS A 803 18.02 0.00 16.59
CA HIS A 803 18.20 -0.52 15.24
C HIS A 803 18.57 -2.00 15.25
N GLY A 804 18.13 -2.71 14.22
CA GLY A 804 18.49 -4.10 13.96
C GLY A 804 18.25 -4.53 12.53
N LEU A 805 18.69 -5.75 12.24
CA LEU A 805 18.53 -6.42 10.95
C LEU A 805 17.42 -7.47 11.05
N GLN A 806 16.58 -7.62 10.03
CA GLN A 806 15.45 -8.53 10.05
C GLN A 806 15.36 -9.35 8.75
N PHE A 807 15.35 -10.67 8.87
CA PHE A 807 14.99 -11.60 7.80
C PHE A 807 13.53 -12.03 7.97
N ILE A 808 12.75 -12.02 6.90
CA ILE A 808 11.34 -12.41 6.87
C ILE A 808 11.17 -13.43 5.76
N ILE A 809 10.77 -14.66 6.10
CA ILE A 809 10.60 -15.75 5.15
C ILE A 809 9.29 -16.45 5.43
N GLN A 810 8.45 -16.65 4.40
CA GLN A 810 7.25 -17.49 4.47
C GLN A 810 7.40 -18.69 3.53
N SER A 811 7.11 -19.89 4.02
CA SER A 811 7.34 -21.15 3.32
C SER A 811 6.25 -22.18 3.57
N THR A 812 5.86 -22.93 2.54
CA THR A 812 5.10 -24.19 2.65
C THR A 812 5.99 -25.43 2.62
N VAL A 813 7.30 -25.26 2.41
CA VAL A 813 8.26 -26.35 2.13
C VAL A 813 9.10 -26.71 3.35
N LYS A 814 9.48 -25.73 4.18
CA LYS A 814 10.31 -25.95 5.37
C LYS A 814 9.68 -25.36 6.62
N SER A 815 9.92 -26.02 7.76
CA SER A 815 9.57 -25.50 9.08
C SER A 815 10.39 -24.25 9.42
N PRO A 816 9.89 -23.33 10.27
CA PRO A 816 10.63 -22.13 10.68
C PRO A 816 12.02 -22.41 11.26
N GLY A 817 12.19 -23.48 12.04
CA GLY A 817 13.49 -23.89 12.56
C GLY A 817 14.46 -24.31 11.46
N ASN A 818 13.99 -25.02 10.43
CA ASN A 818 14.83 -25.33 9.27
C ASN A 818 15.13 -24.10 8.41
N ILE A 819 14.18 -23.16 8.29
CA ILE A 819 14.42 -21.89 7.60
C ILE A 819 15.52 -21.10 8.33
N GLU A 820 15.50 -21.08 9.66
CA GLU A 820 16.52 -20.40 10.46
C GLU A 820 17.90 -21.01 10.22
N GLN A 821 18.01 -22.34 10.17
CA GLN A 821 19.26 -23.01 9.78
C GLN A 821 19.74 -22.61 8.37
N ARG A 822 18.82 -22.34 7.43
CA ARG A 822 19.18 -21.83 6.11
C ARG A 822 19.63 -20.38 6.14
N VAL A 823 19.03 -19.54 6.98
CA VAL A 823 19.51 -18.17 7.23
C VAL A 823 20.93 -18.19 7.82
N GLU A 824 21.19 -19.06 8.80
CA GLU A 824 22.54 -19.20 9.37
C GLU A 824 23.56 -19.75 8.37
N ALA A 825 23.18 -20.74 7.57
CA ALA A 825 24.04 -21.25 6.48
C ALA A 825 24.32 -20.17 5.42
N PHE A 826 23.32 -19.35 5.09
CA PHE A 826 23.51 -18.17 4.24
C PHE A 826 24.50 -17.19 4.86
N LEU A 827 24.40 -16.89 6.15
CA LEU A 827 25.35 -16.00 6.83
C LEU A 827 26.79 -16.55 6.82
N GLN A 828 26.98 -17.87 6.94
CA GLN A 828 28.29 -18.51 6.80
C GLN A 828 28.83 -18.42 5.38
N MET A 829 27.99 -18.66 4.36
CA MET A 829 28.36 -18.47 2.95
C MET A 829 28.70 -17.00 2.66
N PHE A 830 27.93 -16.08 3.24
CA PHE A 830 28.10 -14.65 3.04
C PHE A 830 29.38 -14.10 3.67
N GLU A 831 29.90 -14.75 4.72
CA GLU A 831 31.21 -14.43 5.29
C GLU A 831 32.31 -14.49 4.22
N THR A 832 32.36 -15.58 3.45
CA THR A 832 33.34 -15.73 2.35
C THR A 832 33.17 -14.63 1.32
N LYS A 833 31.92 -14.34 0.91
CA LYS A 833 31.63 -13.26 -0.04
C LYS A 833 32.08 -11.89 0.46
N LEU A 834 31.91 -11.60 1.76
CA LEU A 834 32.34 -10.33 2.35
C LEU A 834 33.87 -10.21 2.44
N LEU A 835 34.57 -11.32 2.69
CA LEU A 835 36.04 -11.36 2.73
C LEU A 835 36.67 -11.26 1.33
N GLU A 836 35.99 -11.79 0.31
CA GLU A 836 36.43 -11.73 -1.09
C GLU A 836 36.04 -10.41 -1.79
N MET A 837 35.21 -9.58 -1.14
CA MET A 837 34.79 -8.29 -1.68
C MET A 837 36.00 -7.40 -1.97
N THR A 838 36.06 -6.91 -3.20
CA THR A 838 37.14 -6.00 -3.60
C THR A 838 36.92 -4.60 -3.02
N VAL A 839 38.01 -3.83 -2.87
CA VAL A 839 37.92 -2.43 -2.41
C VAL A 839 37.07 -1.58 -3.36
N ASP A 840 37.08 -1.89 -4.66
CA ASP A 840 36.30 -1.15 -5.65
C ASP A 840 34.81 -1.48 -5.56
N GLU A 841 34.45 -2.77 -5.39
CA GLU A 841 33.07 -3.18 -5.11
C GLU A 841 32.54 -2.57 -3.80
N PHE A 842 33.36 -2.54 -2.75
CA PHE A 842 33.02 -1.88 -1.50
C PHE A 842 32.73 -0.39 -1.71
N LYS A 843 33.63 0.34 -2.40
CA LYS A 843 33.46 1.77 -2.70
C LYS A 843 32.21 2.03 -3.55
N SER A 844 31.92 1.15 -4.51
CA SER A 844 30.69 1.24 -5.32
C SER A 844 29.45 1.16 -4.43
N ASN A 845 29.38 0.18 -3.53
CA ASN A 845 28.27 0.04 -2.59
C ASN A 845 28.15 1.22 -1.61
N VAL A 846 29.28 1.78 -1.15
CA VAL A 846 29.31 2.98 -0.31
C VAL A 846 28.74 4.18 -1.08
N ASN A 847 29.17 4.40 -2.32
CA ASN A 847 28.66 5.49 -3.16
C ASN A 847 27.16 5.31 -3.44
N ALA A 848 26.71 4.11 -3.79
CA ALA A 848 25.30 3.82 -3.99
C ALA A 848 24.45 4.15 -2.75
N LEU A 849 24.92 3.82 -1.55
CA LEU A 849 24.23 4.18 -0.31
C LEU A 849 24.26 5.69 -0.02
N ILE A 850 25.37 6.37 -0.35
CA ILE A 850 25.47 7.83 -0.26
C ILE A 850 24.44 8.49 -1.17
N ASP A 851 24.31 8.02 -2.42
CA ASP A 851 23.35 8.55 -3.38
C ASP A 851 21.90 8.34 -2.93
N VAL A 852 21.58 7.15 -2.40
CA VAL A 852 20.25 6.90 -1.77
C VAL A 852 19.98 7.86 -0.62
N LYS A 853 21.00 8.28 0.14
CA LYS A 853 20.84 9.26 1.22
C LYS A 853 20.73 10.70 0.72
N LEU A 854 21.48 11.05 -0.32
CA LEU A 854 21.45 12.35 -0.99
C LEU A 854 20.14 12.58 -1.72
N GLU A 855 19.42 11.52 -2.07
CA GLU A 855 18.12 11.56 -2.71
C GLU A 855 17.20 12.57 -1.99
N LYS A 856 16.77 13.58 -2.74
CA LYS A 856 15.91 14.66 -2.24
C LYS A 856 14.53 14.09 -1.94
N HIS A 857 13.88 14.65 -0.92
CA HIS A 857 12.45 14.40 -0.72
C HIS A 857 11.69 14.92 -1.94
N LYS A 858 10.73 14.14 -2.46
CA LYS A 858 10.01 14.51 -3.70
C LYS A 858 8.88 15.49 -3.40
N ASN A 859 8.32 15.40 -2.21
CA ASN A 859 7.16 16.18 -1.81
C ASN A 859 7.20 16.50 -0.31
N LEU A 860 6.32 17.41 0.10
CA LEU A 860 6.19 17.87 1.48
C LEU A 860 5.93 16.72 2.47
N TRP A 861 5.23 15.66 2.04
CA TRP A 861 4.83 14.56 2.91
C TRP A 861 6.00 13.67 3.29
N GLU A 862 6.86 13.34 2.33
CA GLU A 862 8.07 12.56 2.58
C GLU A 862 9.01 13.29 3.54
N GLU A 863 9.23 14.59 3.30
CA GLU A 863 10.05 15.42 4.17
C GLU A 863 9.45 15.52 5.58
N SER A 864 8.15 15.84 5.65
CA SER A 864 7.46 16.00 6.93
C SER A 864 7.43 14.68 7.71
N SER A 865 7.23 13.55 7.05
CA SER A 865 7.23 12.23 7.71
C SER A 865 8.61 11.87 8.24
N PHE A 866 9.68 12.18 7.49
CA PHE A 866 11.06 11.97 7.94
C PHE A 866 11.35 12.76 9.22
N PHE A 867 11.05 14.05 9.23
CA PHE A 867 11.28 14.90 10.42
C PHE A 867 10.36 14.55 11.58
N TRP A 868 9.11 14.17 11.32
CA TRP A 868 8.20 13.72 12.36
C TRP A 868 8.71 12.48 13.09
N GLN A 869 9.40 11.55 12.41
CA GLN A 869 10.02 10.40 13.07
C GLN A 869 11.11 10.83 14.06
N GLU A 870 11.95 11.81 13.71
CA GLU A 870 12.98 12.35 14.62
C GLU A 870 12.38 13.00 15.87
N ILE A 871 11.25 13.72 15.69
CA ILE A 871 10.48 14.33 16.78
C ILE A 871 9.85 13.23 17.66
N ASN A 872 9.10 12.30 17.04
CA ASN A 872 8.36 11.26 17.77
C ASN A 872 9.28 10.28 18.51
N TYR A 873 10.43 9.92 17.94
CA TYR A 873 11.41 9.11 18.67
C TYR A 873 12.19 9.92 19.70
N GLY A 874 12.26 11.25 19.55
CA GLY A 874 13.01 12.15 20.42
C GLY A 874 14.51 12.15 20.14
N THR A 875 14.95 11.62 18.99
CA THR A 875 16.35 11.66 18.55
C THR A 875 16.76 13.05 18.11
N LEU A 876 15.83 13.82 17.52
CA LEU A 876 16.01 15.23 17.12
C LEU A 876 17.24 15.49 16.22
N ARG A 877 17.66 14.49 15.43
CA ARG A 877 18.81 14.59 14.52
C ARG A 877 18.33 14.93 13.11
N PHE A 878 17.88 16.16 12.91
CA PHE A 878 17.31 16.59 11.62
C PHE A 878 18.34 16.60 10.47
N ASP A 879 19.61 16.78 10.80
CA ASP A 879 20.77 16.72 9.90
C ASP A 879 21.38 15.31 9.76
N ARG A 880 20.65 14.26 10.20
CA ARG A 880 21.12 12.86 10.17
C ARG A 880 21.71 12.45 8.82
N LYS A 881 21.07 12.84 7.70
CA LYS A 881 21.56 12.51 6.35
C LYS A 881 22.99 13.02 6.16
N ASP A 882 23.27 14.27 6.53
CA ASP A 882 24.57 14.92 6.37
C ASP A 882 25.66 14.18 7.18
N TYR A 883 25.37 13.86 8.46
CA TYR A 883 26.29 13.13 9.33
C TYR A 883 26.51 11.66 8.92
N GLU A 884 25.45 10.96 8.50
CA GLU A 884 25.55 9.58 8.02
C GLU A 884 26.33 9.50 6.69
N ILE A 885 26.19 10.48 5.80
CA ILE A 885 26.98 10.55 4.57
C ILE A 885 28.47 10.76 4.89
N GLU A 886 28.79 11.67 5.81
CA GLU A 886 30.19 11.89 6.19
C GLU A 886 30.80 10.65 6.86
N ALA A 887 30.03 9.95 7.69
CA ALA A 887 30.45 8.68 8.27
C ALA A 887 30.66 7.59 7.20
N LEU A 888 29.83 7.54 6.16
CA LEU A 888 29.98 6.60 5.03
C LEU A 888 31.25 6.86 4.22
N ARG A 889 31.58 8.13 3.95
CA ARG A 889 32.80 8.50 3.19
C ARG A 889 34.09 8.06 3.89
N GLN A 890 34.07 8.00 5.22
CA GLN A 890 35.21 7.59 6.03
C GLN A 890 35.22 6.08 6.33
N LEU A 891 34.15 5.37 6.02
CA LEU A 891 33.99 3.95 6.35
C LEU A 891 34.96 3.09 5.52
N THR A 892 35.63 2.16 6.17
CA THR A 892 36.53 1.21 5.51
C THR A 892 35.91 -0.18 5.36
N LEU A 893 36.40 -0.96 4.38
CA LEU A 893 35.98 -2.36 4.20
C LEU A 893 36.25 -3.19 5.47
N GLN A 894 37.38 -2.97 6.13
CA GLN A 894 37.70 -3.65 7.39
C GLN A 894 36.66 -3.36 8.47
N GLU A 895 36.18 -2.12 8.59
CA GLU A 895 35.13 -1.79 9.56
C GLU A 895 33.77 -2.43 9.26
N LEU A 896 33.44 -2.67 7.99
CA LEU A 896 32.25 -3.42 7.59
C LEU A 896 32.40 -4.91 7.95
N ILE A 897 33.57 -5.49 7.70
CA ILE A 897 33.91 -6.86 8.09
C ILE A 897 33.88 -7.02 9.62
N ASP A 898 34.44 -6.06 10.36
CA ASP A 898 34.42 -6.05 11.83
C ASP A 898 32.98 -5.95 12.36
N PHE A 899 32.15 -5.10 11.76
CA PHE A 899 30.73 -5.03 12.09
C PHE A 899 30.02 -6.38 11.90
N PHE A 900 30.26 -7.04 10.76
CA PHE A 900 29.71 -8.37 10.50
C PHE A 900 30.18 -9.38 11.55
N ASN A 901 31.49 -9.43 11.81
CA ASN A 901 32.09 -10.35 12.79
C ASN A 901 31.62 -10.11 14.22
N GLU A 902 31.29 -8.86 14.58
CA GLU A 902 30.90 -8.48 15.93
C GLU A 902 29.39 -8.66 16.18
N TYR A 903 28.53 -8.34 15.21
CA TYR A 903 27.07 -8.25 15.40
C TYR A 903 26.24 -9.27 14.62
N VAL A 904 26.70 -9.78 13.47
CA VAL A 904 25.84 -10.51 12.52
C VAL A 904 26.25 -11.97 12.32
N LYS A 905 27.56 -12.22 12.22
CA LYS A 905 28.16 -13.54 11.97
C LYS A 905 27.62 -14.59 12.94
N VAL A 906 27.52 -15.84 12.48
CA VAL A 906 27.15 -16.97 13.34
C VAL A 906 28.17 -17.11 14.47
N GLY A 907 27.71 -17.10 15.72
CA GLY A 907 28.58 -17.12 16.91
C GLY A 907 29.28 -15.79 17.23
N ALA A 908 28.89 -14.68 16.61
CA ALA A 908 29.48 -13.37 16.89
C ALA A 908 29.27 -12.92 18.35
N PRO A 909 30.26 -12.30 19.00
CA PRO A 909 30.26 -12.05 20.44
C PRO A 909 29.21 -11.03 20.91
N ARG A 910 28.78 -10.11 20.04
CA ARG A 910 27.71 -9.13 20.36
C ARG A 910 26.41 -9.40 19.62
N LYS A 911 26.30 -10.54 18.93
CA LYS A 911 25.06 -10.93 18.27
C LYS A 911 23.98 -11.17 19.32
N LYS A 912 22.82 -10.59 19.08
CA LYS A 912 21.63 -10.68 19.92
C LYS A 912 20.46 -11.03 19.02
N THR A 913 19.95 -12.24 19.11
CA THR A 913 18.90 -12.67 18.18
C THR A 913 17.58 -12.94 18.86
N LEU A 914 16.51 -12.66 18.13
CA LEU A 914 15.15 -13.07 18.40
C LEU A 914 14.57 -13.69 17.13
N SER A 915 14.29 -14.99 17.19
CA SER A 915 13.64 -15.73 16.11
C SER A 915 12.18 -16.00 16.48
N VAL A 916 11.25 -15.42 15.73
CA VAL A 916 9.84 -15.75 15.85
C VAL A 916 9.47 -16.78 14.80
N ARG A 917 9.01 -17.95 15.26
CA ARG A 917 8.74 -19.14 14.46
C ARG A 917 7.25 -19.41 14.47
N VAL A 918 6.54 -19.05 13.40
CA VAL A 918 5.11 -19.34 13.23
C VAL A 918 4.95 -20.59 12.38
N HIS A 919 4.42 -21.67 12.95
CA HIS A 919 4.25 -22.96 12.30
C HIS A 919 2.87 -23.08 11.67
N GLY A 920 2.81 -23.15 10.35
CA GLY A 920 1.59 -23.54 9.62
C GLY A 920 1.22 -24.99 9.85
N ASN A 921 0.02 -25.39 9.42
CA ASN A 921 -0.54 -26.72 9.67
C ASN A 921 0.37 -27.86 9.21
N ARG A 922 1.06 -27.70 8.07
CA ARG A 922 2.02 -28.69 7.55
C ARG A 922 3.21 -28.99 8.48
N HIS A 923 3.52 -28.09 9.41
CA HIS A 923 4.70 -28.16 10.28
C HIS A 923 4.32 -28.20 11.78
N SER A 924 3.09 -28.65 12.12
CA SER A 924 2.61 -28.74 13.51
C SER A 924 3.34 -29.84 14.31
N SER A 925 3.83 -30.89 13.66
CA SER A 925 4.69 -31.90 14.31
C SER A 925 5.99 -31.30 14.84
N GLU A 926 6.63 -30.43 14.05
CA GLU A 926 7.89 -29.78 14.38
C GLU A 926 7.70 -28.75 15.50
N TYR A 927 6.55 -28.06 15.53
CA TYR A 927 6.18 -27.20 16.66
C TYR A 927 6.19 -27.98 17.99
N LYS A 928 5.61 -29.19 18.01
CA LYS A 928 5.57 -30.05 19.20
C LYS A 928 6.96 -30.57 19.61
N ALA A 929 7.90 -30.60 18.67
CA ALA A 929 9.27 -31.03 18.91
C ALA A 929 10.20 -29.89 19.33
N GLU A 930 9.74 -28.63 19.39
CA GLU A 930 10.59 -27.49 19.76
C GLU A 930 10.96 -27.47 21.26
N VAL A 931 12.22 -27.77 21.54
CA VAL A 931 12.84 -27.75 22.88
C VAL A 931 13.95 -26.70 22.99
N SER A 932 14.22 -26.25 24.22
CA SER A 932 15.31 -25.32 24.51
C SER A 932 16.66 -26.05 24.50
N GLU A 933 17.70 -25.39 23.99
CA GLU A 933 19.09 -25.88 24.01
C GLU A 933 20.01 -24.86 24.74
N PRO A 934 21.23 -25.21 25.18
CA PRO A 934 22.08 -24.34 26.00
C PRO A 934 22.40 -22.96 25.39
N HIS A 935 22.45 -22.87 24.06
CA HIS A 935 22.73 -21.63 23.32
C HIS A 935 21.49 -21.08 22.58
N LEU A 936 20.33 -21.69 22.80
CA LEU A 936 19.07 -21.37 22.14
C LEU A 936 17.94 -21.38 23.20
N ALA A 937 17.62 -20.18 23.71
CA ALA A 937 16.69 -19.98 24.80
C ALA A 937 15.25 -19.85 24.27
N LYS A 938 14.39 -20.80 24.64
CA LYS A 938 12.96 -20.75 24.31
C LYS A 938 12.25 -19.70 25.15
N ILE A 939 11.44 -18.86 24.51
CA ILE A 939 10.50 -17.96 25.18
C ILE A 939 9.17 -18.71 25.33
N ASP A 940 8.87 -19.22 26.53
CA ASP A 940 7.58 -19.86 26.79
C ASP A 940 6.45 -18.84 27.08
N ASN A 941 6.81 -17.70 27.67
CA ASN A 941 5.85 -16.64 28.00
C ASN A 941 6.46 -15.25 27.74
N ILE A 942 5.81 -14.49 26.85
CA ILE A 942 6.29 -13.16 26.42
C ILE A 942 6.36 -12.20 27.62
N CYS A 943 5.33 -12.17 28.48
CA CYS A 943 5.26 -11.24 29.61
C CYS A 943 6.38 -11.49 30.63
N THR A 944 6.62 -12.76 31.00
CA THR A 944 7.71 -13.14 31.91
C THR A 944 9.07 -12.82 31.29
N PHE A 945 9.25 -13.12 30.00
CA PHE A 945 10.47 -12.77 29.28
C PHE A 945 10.75 -11.27 29.35
N ARG A 946 9.80 -10.41 28.91
CA ARG A 946 9.99 -8.95 28.96
C ARG A 946 10.38 -8.44 30.35
N ARG A 947 9.71 -8.94 31.40
CA ARG A 947 9.97 -8.55 32.80
C ARG A 947 11.35 -8.99 33.30
N SER A 948 11.90 -10.07 32.74
CA SER A 948 13.24 -10.57 33.09
C SER A 948 14.38 -9.78 32.42
N GLN A 949 14.08 -9.07 31.33
CA GLN A 949 15.08 -8.42 30.51
C GLN A 949 15.29 -6.95 30.93
N SER A 950 16.51 -6.45 30.69
CA SER A 950 16.78 -5.02 30.81
C SER A 950 16.16 -4.23 29.65
N LEU A 951 15.89 -2.93 29.84
CA LEU A 951 15.33 -2.06 28.81
C LEU A 951 16.36 -1.01 28.35
N TYR A 952 16.34 -0.66 27.08
CA TYR A 952 17.04 0.53 26.60
C TYR A 952 16.38 1.81 27.13
N GLY A 953 17.20 2.85 27.38
CA GLY A 953 16.71 4.17 27.75
C GLY A 953 16.02 4.87 26.57
N SER A 954 14.92 5.56 26.86
CA SER A 954 14.17 6.38 25.88
C SER A 954 14.96 7.61 25.43
N PHE A 955 14.76 8.02 24.18
CA PHE A 955 15.22 9.32 23.67
C PHE A 955 14.22 10.45 23.98
N LYS A 956 12.92 10.16 24.00
CA LYS A 956 11.87 11.08 24.49
C LYS A 956 12.11 11.43 25.97
N GLY A 957 12.01 12.72 26.30
CA GLY A 957 12.11 13.26 27.67
C GLY A 957 13.49 13.81 28.10
N LEU A 958 14.54 13.64 27.30
CA LEU A 958 15.90 14.12 27.60
C LEU A 958 16.14 15.62 27.31
N SER A 959 15.16 16.31 26.72
CA SER A 959 15.26 17.71 26.26
C SER A 959 15.39 18.75 27.39
N GLY A 960 15.39 18.34 28.66
CA GLY A 960 15.72 19.22 29.78
C GLY A 960 17.23 19.46 29.98
N GLN A 961 18.11 18.71 29.30
CA GLN A 961 19.57 18.78 29.50
C GLN A 961 20.40 19.12 28.26
N MET A 962 19.82 19.11 27.07
CA MET A 962 20.51 19.61 25.89
C MET A 962 20.01 21.02 25.60
N LYS A 963 20.83 22.02 25.97
CA LYS A 963 20.75 23.32 25.31
C LYS A 963 20.92 23.03 23.81
N LEU A 964 19.86 23.30 23.04
CA LEU A 964 19.92 23.41 21.58
C LEU A 964 21.00 24.45 21.21
#